data_AF-A0A3D3LAE4-F1
#
_entry.id   AF-A0A3D3LAE4-F1
#
_cell.length_a   1.000
_cell.length_b   1.000
_cell.length_c   1.000
_cell.angle_alpha   90.00
_cell.angle_beta   90.00
_cell.angle_gamma   90.00
#
_symmetry.space_group_name_H-M   'P 1'
#
loop_
_entity.id
_entity.type
_entity.pdbx_description
1 polymer ?
#
loop_
_entity_poly.entity_id
_entity_poly.type
_entity_poly.pdbx_seq_one_letter_code
_entity_poly.pdbx_strand_id
1 'polypeptide(L)'
;MKAPLTAIALILFFCQLPAQSQGPEIILNQASADIFPQGWRSGRVNASAQPLLDTEVERLRGIVKRALGKYPPALLETTLKKVHGLGHLEYHGVATGGTRSASAIYVVCKPHYSDAAVERIIHAEYSSVLFQKFAQNFDAGAWQRQNAEGSTYLGSGVAAVKAGKVSGQATPELQEQGFISEYAKASIEEDFNSHVARIFMGDETYWQTLEKHPRLKAKTGLLIAFYQKLDPSMNPAKFDAIRKEASKLTLDRIFTDKEFEEEKMETFQWSKLGAHYFILEKPAEGKEGKDLVRHDAATGARTVIIPAREFTPDGEKKPLTVSDFAFSMDEQRLLIFTDTKKVWRKNTRGDYWLLDLATKKLAKLGGDAAPSTLMFAKFSPDGSRVAFVQKNNLYMQNLADMKITALTADDSGNLINGTSDWVNEEELGLRDCFRWSPDGTRILFWQFDTSEVKRFTLVNQTDGSYPRLTTFPYPKAGEKNSATRLGVVPASGGAVTWLKVPGDPREHYLPSAEWTPDGGSILVQQFNRLQNTLLVMLADPASGEVAPLFTETDQAWVENRNSEPRWLGGEFLWLSERSGWRRVLRVDLTGQTLPVTPDGQDVIEVTALDAKGGWLYYLASPDNATQRYLYRASLDGMEEQRITPAGQTGTHSYSCSEDAAWAVHTRSSMTSPPVVDLVSLPKHETVRKLKTQSALKEKLASMRLPKTEFLRVDIGDGITLDGWMMSAADPGSKSKHPLLMHVYGEPAGQTVRDSWGGQKTLWHWMLAQQGYIVASVDTRGTPAPRGRDWRKSVYRQLGIINAREEAAAVRMLLQRHDFLDPKRVGIWGWSGGGSSSLDAIFRYPELYHTAIAVAPVPDRRLYDTIYEERYMGLPQDNEEGYKDGSPITHAANLQGNLLIVHGTGDDNVHYQGVEKLMDALIANNKSFTVMPYPNRDHSINTGKGTTRHLHELMTRFLNQHLPVKTSATTDPYFKP
;
A
#
# COMPACT_ATOMS: atom_id res chain seq x y z
N MET A 1 -19.58 43.96 -53.53
CA MET A 1 -20.42 43.30 -54.56
C MET A 1 -20.56 41.86 -54.10
N LYS A 2 -21.68 41.41 -53.52
CA LYS A 2 -23.02 41.06 -54.04
C LYS A 2 -23.20 39.54 -53.80
N ALA A 3 -24.23 39.18 -53.04
CA ALA A 3 -24.65 37.82 -52.63
C ALA A 3 -25.47 37.10 -53.77
N PRO A 4 -26.29 36.03 -53.57
CA PRO A 4 -26.41 34.99 -52.50
C PRO A 4 -26.79 33.52 -52.98
N LEU A 5 -26.91 32.61 -51.98
CA LEU A 5 -27.78 31.42 -51.77
C LEU A 5 -28.68 30.81 -52.88
N THR A 6 -28.76 29.47 -52.94
CA THR A 6 -29.96 28.58 -52.70
C THR A 6 -29.60 27.08 -52.96
N ALA A 7 -29.65 26.18 -51.97
CA ALA A 7 -30.76 25.31 -51.52
C ALA A 7 -31.12 24.13 -52.46
N ILE A 8 -30.74 22.90 -52.10
CA ILE A 8 -31.43 21.66 -52.51
C ILE A 8 -31.58 20.73 -51.30
N ALA A 9 -32.81 20.27 -51.11
CA ALA A 9 -33.37 19.60 -49.95
C ALA A 9 -32.91 18.14 -49.78
N LEU A 10 -32.67 17.77 -48.52
CA LEU A 10 -32.53 16.40 -48.04
C LEU A 10 -33.92 15.82 -47.79
N ILE A 11 -34.21 14.68 -48.40
CA ILE A 11 -35.41 13.87 -48.15
C ILE A 11 -35.31 13.28 -46.74
N LEU A 12 -36.18 13.75 -45.84
CA LEU A 12 -36.41 13.19 -44.51
C LEU A 12 -37.17 11.87 -44.64
N PHE A 13 -36.47 10.75 -44.50
CA PHE A 13 -37.08 9.47 -44.14
C PHE A 13 -37.16 9.41 -42.61
N PHE A 14 -38.33 9.69 -42.05
CA PHE A 14 -38.62 9.47 -40.63
C PHE A 14 -38.68 7.95 -40.36
N CYS A 15 -37.54 7.34 -40.02
CA CYS A 15 -37.58 6.17 -39.15
C CYS A 15 -37.83 6.70 -37.73
N GLN A 16 -39.03 6.47 -37.21
CA GLN A 16 -39.33 6.61 -35.80
C GLN A 16 -38.32 5.78 -34.99
N LEU A 17 -37.38 6.45 -34.33
CA LEU A 17 -36.66 5.88 -33.20
C LEU A 17 -37.71 5.44 -32.17
N PRO A 18 -37.65 4.22 -31.61
CA PRO A 18 -38.52 3.84 -30.53
C PRO A 18 -38.29 4.82 -29.37
N ALA A 19 -39.39 5.31 -28.78
CA ALA A 19 -39.34 6.19 -27.62
C ALA A 19 -38.40 5.60 -26.56
N GLN A 20 -37.41 6.39 -26.15
CA GLN A 20 -36.49 6.04 -25.08
C GLN A 20 -37.33 5.78 -23.81
N SER A 21 -37.34 4.55 -23.32
CA SER A 21 -38.23 4.17 -22.23
C SER A 21 -37.86 4.94 -20.95
N GLN A 22 -38.83 5.59 -20.31
CA GLN A 22 -38.62 6.29 -19.06
C GLN A 22 -38.69 5.27 -17.92
N GLY A 23 -37.53 4.87 -17.39
CA GLY A 23 -37.45 4.11 -16.14
C GLY A 23 -38.03 4.87 -14.94
N PRO A 24 -38.02 4.28 -13.73
CA PRO A 24 -38.59 4.93 -12.54
C PRO A 24 -37.96 6.30 -12.29
N GLU A 25 -38.77 7.25 -11.83
CA GLU A 25 -38.31 8.58 -11.44
C GLU A 25 -37.42 8.47 -10.19
N ILE A 26 -36.13 8.85 -10.31
CA ILE A 26 -35.17 8.81 -9.20
C ILE A 26 -35.13 10.19 -8.54
N ILE A 27 -35.79 10.31 -7.39
CA ILE A 27 -35.90 11.55 -6.61
C ILE A 27 -34.90 11.47 -5.46
N LEU A 28 -33.79 12.20 -5.60
CA LEU A 28 -32.75 12.27 -4.57
C LEU A 28 -32.80 13.65 -3.90
N ASN A 29 -32.55 13.66 -2.59
CA ASN A 29 -32.42 14.89 -1.81
C ASN A 29 -33.70 15.75 -1.71
N GLN A 30 -34.88 15.11 -1.80
CA GLN A 30 -36.16 15.73 -1.46
C GLN A 30 -36.80 14.94 -0.31
N ALA A 31 -36.85 15.54 0.88
CA ALA A 31 -37.49 14.96 2.05
C ALA A 31 -38.53 15.93 2.60
N SER A 32 -39.79 15.74 2.19
CA SER A 32 -40.95 16.42 2.75
C SER A 32 -42.03 15.37 3.06
N ALA A 33 -43.03 15.70 3.88
CA ALA A 33 -44.16 14.79 4.12
C ALA A 33 -44.91 14.40 2.83
N ASP A 34 -44.76 15.20 1.76
CA ASP A 34 -45.46 15.00 0.49
C ASP A 34 -44.94 13.83 -0.33
N ILE A 35 -43.73 13.33 -0.04
CA ILE A 35 -43.17 12.16 -0.72
C ILE A 35 -43.88 10.85 -0.32
N PHE A 36 -44.59 10.84 0.81
CA PHE A 36 -45.29 9.67 1.33
C PHE A 36 -46.76 9.63 0.87
N PRO A 37 -47.36 8.43 0.71
CA PRO A 37 -48.80 8.29 0.51
C PRO A 37 -49.58 8.97 1.63
N GLN A 38 -50.77 9.51 1.32
CA GLN A 38 -51.59 10.26 2.29
C GLN A 38 -51.81 9.50 3.61
N GLY A 39 -52.08 8.19 3.54
CA GLY A 39 -52.30 7.34 4.72
C GLY A 39 -51.07 7.08 5.59
N TRP A 40 -49.87 7.49 5.17
CA TRP A 40 -48.63 7.35 5.94
C TRP A 40 -48.28 8.60 6.74
N ARG A 41 -48.86 9.76 6.37
CA ARG A 41 -48.50 11.07 6.93
C ARG A 41 -49.09 11.33 8.32
N SER A 42 -49.98 10.46 8.80
CA SER A 42 -50.66 10.62 10.08
C SER A 42 -51.03 9.26 10.69
N GLY A 43 -51.56 9.26 11.91
CA GLY A 43 -52.03 8.05 12.59
C GLY A 43 -50.89 7.11 13.00
N ARG A 44 -51.12 5.79 12.86
CA ARG A 44 -50.22 4.73 13.38
C ARG A 44 -48.91 4.57 12.58
N VAL A 45 -48.84 5.09 11.35
CA VAL A 45 -47.64 5.02 10.49
C VAL A 45 -46.71 6.20 10.77
N ASN A 46 -47.25 7.42 10.72
CA ASN A 46 -46.54 8.68 10.99
C ASN A 46 -45.11 8.72 10.41
N ALA A 47 -44.98 8.49 9.10
CA ALA A 47 -43.69 8.40 8.43
C ALA A 47 -43.02 9.77 8.33
N SER A 48 -41.70 9.82 8.62
CA SER A 48 -40.88 11.02 8.53
C SER A 48 -39.56 10.73 7.82
N ALA A 49 -38.96 11.73 7.19
CA ALA A 49 -37.67 11.58 6.51
C ALA A 49 -36.82 12.84 6.61
N GLN A 50 -35.51 12.69 6.46
CA GLN A 50 -34.55 13.79 6.32
C GLN A 50 -33.85 13.73 4.96
N PRO A 51 -33.45 14.89 4.41
CA PRO A 51 -32.76 14.95 3.12
C PRO A 51 -31.43 14.20 3.14
N LEU A 52 -30.98 13.80 1.96
CA LEU A 52 -29.71 13.13 1.76
C LEU A 52 -28.57 14.16 1.81
N LEU A 53 -27.40 13.79 2.31
CA LEU A 53 -26.23 14.67 2.21
C LEU A 53 -25.83 14.86 0.74
N ASP A 54 -25.51 16.08 0.33
CA ASP A 54 -25.15 16.40 -1.06
C ASP A 54 -23.98 15.54 -1.58
N THR A 55 -23.03 15.22 -0.70
CA THR A 55 -21.88 14.34 -1.01
C THR A 55 -22.28 12.91 -1.37
N GLU A 56 -23.47 12.46 -0.96
CA GLU A 56 -23.96 11.09 -1.16
C GLU A 56 -24.93 10.97 -2.35
N VAL A 57 -25.32 12.08 -2.99
CA VAL A 57 -26.32 12.08 -4.07
C VAL A 57 -25.85 11.25 -5.27
N GLU A 58 -24.65 11.54 -5.79
CA GLU A 58 -24.14 10.83 -6.96
C GLU A 58 -23.77 9.38 -6.64
N ARG A 59 -23.31 9.14 -5.40
CA ARG A 59 -23.09 7.79 -4.88
C ARG A 59 -24.37 6.97 -4.91
N LEU A 60 -25.46 7.47 -4.30
CA LEU A 60 -26.75 6.78 -4.29
C LEU A 60 -27.33 6.62 -5.71
N ARG A 61 -27.18 7.63 -6.57
CA ARG A 61 -27.59 7.53 -7.98
C ARG A 61 -26.90 6.36 -8.68
N GLY A 62 -25.59 6.22 -8.50
CA GLY A 62 -24.80 5.10 -9.00
C GLY A 62 -25.31 3.75 -8.48
N ILE A 63 -25.55 3.65 -7.16
CA ILE A 63 -26.07 2.43 -6.53
C ILE A 63 -27.46 2.06 -7.10
N VAL A 64 -28.39 3.01 -7.21
CA VAL A 64 -29.74 2.76 -7.75
C VAL A 64 -29.68 2.26 -9.20
N LYS A 65 -28.87 2.90 -10.04
CA LYS A 65 -28.70 2.49 -11.44
C LYS A 65 -28.16 1.06 -11.55
N ARG A 66 -27.15 0.70 -10.74
CA ARG A 66 -26.60 -0.66 -10.71
C ARG A 66 -27.62 -1.68 -10.21
N ALA A 67 -28.34 -1.37 -9.13
CA ALA A 67 -29.32 -2.26 -8.52
C ALA A 67 -30.47 -2.58 -9.48
N LEU A 68 -31.11 -1.53 -10.01
CA LEU A 68 -32.28 -1.68 -10.87
C LEU A 68 -31.90 -2.22 -12.26
N GLY A 69 -30.69 -1.96 -12.76
CA GLY A 69 -30.19 -2.53 -14.01
C GLY A 69 -30.14 -4.07 -14.05
N LYS A 70 -30.30 -4.75 -12.90
CA LYS A 70 -30.38 -6.21 -12.83
C LYS A 70 -31.76 -6.78 -13.20
N TYR A 71 -32.80 -5.94 -13.20
CA TYR A 71 -34.17 -6.32 -13.55
C TYR A 71 -34.49 -5.98 -15.00
N PRO A 72 -35.43 -6.69 -15.65
CA PRO A 72 -35.88 -6.36 -17.00
C PRO A 72 -36.53 -4.97 -17.04
N PRO A 73 -36.23 -4.12 -18.05
CA PRO A 73 -36.83 -2.79 -18.17
C PRO A 73 -38.37 -2.79 -18.15
N ALA A 74 -39.01 -3.72 -18.87
CA ALA A 74 -40.46 -3.85 -18.92
C ALA A 74 -41.08 -4.18 -17.54
N LEU A 75 -40.37 -4.95 -16.71
CA LEU A 75 -40.81 -5.24 -15.35
C LEU A 75 -40.74 -3.99 -14.48
N LEU A 76 -39.67 -3.20 -14.58
CA LEU A 76 -39.53 -1.95 -13.83
C LEU A 76 -40.62 -0.95 -14.22
N GLU A 77 -40.83 -0.72 -15.51
CA GLU A 77 -41.81 0.24 -16.05
C GLU A 77 -43.24 -0.04 -15.57
N THR A 78 -43.60 -1.31 -15.45
CA THR A 78 -44.96 -1.72 -15.06
C THR A 78 -45.15 -1.81 -13.54
N THR A 79 -44.08 -1.78 -12.73
CA THR A 79 -44.16 -2.08 -11.29
C THR A 79 -43.58 -1.00 -10.37
N LEU A 80 -42.61 -0.21 -10.82
CA LEU A 80 -41.92 0.78 -10.01
C LEU A 80 -41.98 2.16 -10.71
N LYS A 81 -42.67 3.11 -10.08
CA LYS A 81 -42.81 4.49 -10.57
C LYS A 81 -41.75 5.43 -10.01
N LYS A 82 -41.38 5.28 -8.73
CA LYS A 82 -40.49 6.24 -8.04
C LYS A 82 -39.49 5.54 -7.11
N VAL A 83 -38.30 6.13 -7.01
CA VAL A 83 -37.27 5.79 -6.02
C VAL A 83 -36.92 7.06 -5.24
N HIS A 84 -37.15 7.06 -3.94
CA HIS A 84 -36.81 8.18 -3.05
C HIS A 84 -35.52 7.89 -2.28
N GLY A 85 -34.50 8.73 -2.46
CA GLY A 85 -33.24 8.65 -1.73
C GLY A 85 -33.18 9.63 -0.55
N LEU A 86 -32.97 9.10 0.65
CA LEU A 86 -33.13 9.81 1.93
C LEU A 86 -31.88 9.69 2.81
N GLY A 87 -31.61 10.67 3.67
CA GLY A 87 -30.55 10.58 4.69
C GLY A 87 -31.02 9.90 5.99
N HIS A 88 -32.32 9.97 6.26
CA HIS A 88 -32.97 9.32 7.39
C HIS A 88 -34.43 9.00 7.04
N LEU A 89 -34.98 7.93 7.63
CA LEU A 89 -36.37 7.50 7.47
C LEU A 89 -36.87 6.89 8.78
N GLU A 90 -37.98 7.40 9.31
CA GLU A 90 -38.75 6.74 10.36
C GLU A 90 -40.07 6.22 9.78
N TYR A 91 -40.41 4.98 10.11
CA TYR A 91 -41.64 4.32 9.68
C TYR A 91 -42.24 3.56 10.86
N HIS A 92 -43.51 3.80 11.19
CA HIS A 92 -44.15 3.30 12.41
C HIS A 92 -43.40 3.66 13.72
N GLY A 93 -42.73 4.81 13.76
CA GLY A 93 -41.94 5.25 14.91
C GLY A 93 -40.66 4.43 15.14
N VAL A 94 -40.13 3.79 14.09
CA VAL A 94 -38.85 3.07 14.11
C VAL A 94 -37.99 3.60 12.97
N ALA A 95 -36.73 3.95 13.27
CA ALA A 95 -35.75 4.29 12.24
C ALA A 95 -35.44 3.05 11.38
N THR A 96 -35.61 3.14 10.07
CA THR A 96 -35.43 2.02 9.13
C THR A 96 -34.47 2.37 8.01
N GLY A 97 -33.83 1.35 7.43
CA GLY A 97 -32.98 1.50 6.24
C GLY A 97 -33.77 1.72 4.95
N GLY A 98 -35.02 1.23 4.90
CA GLY A 98 -35.90 1.38 3.76
C GLY A 98 -37.36 1.08 4.10
N THR A 99 -38.24 1.41 3.16
CA THR A 99 -39.63 0.95 3.13
C THR A 99 -40.17 1.11 1.71
N ARG A 100 -41.42 0.72 1.46
CA ARG A 100 -42.05 0.81 0.13
C ARG A 100 -43.55 1.00 0.18
N SER A 101 -44.06 1.68 -0.86
CA SER A 101 -45.49 1.77 -1.17
C SER A 101 -45.88 0.76 -2.26
N ALA A 102 -47.07 0.90 -2.86
CA ALA A 102 -47.53 0.01 -3.94
C ALA A 102 -46.72 0.12 -5.25
N SER A 103 -46.00 1.24 -5.46
CA SER A 103 -45.19 1.45 -6.69
C SER A 103 -43.99 2.38 -6.48
N ALA A 104 -43.57 2.59 -5.24
CA ALA A 104 -42.38 3.38 -4.93
C ALA A 104 -41.58 2.75 -3.79
N ILE A 105 -40.26 2.91 -3.83
CA ILE A 105 -39.37 2.51 -2.74
C ILE A 105 -38.70 3.75 -2.12
N TYR A 106 -38.40 3.67 -0.83
CA TYR A 106 -37.74 4.71 -0.05
C TYR A 106 -36.47 4.09 0.54
N VAL A 107 -35.31 4.70 0.25
CA VAL A 107 -33.99 4.09 0.49
C VAL A 107 -33.14 5.09 1.27
N VAL A 108 -32.63 4.65 2.42
CA VAL A 108 -31.71 5.46 3.23
C VAL A 108 -30.26 5.21 2.80
N CYS A 109 -29.53 6.29 2.56
CA CYS A 109 -28.09 6.27 2.30
C CYS A 109 -27.37 7.17 3.30
N LYS A 110 -26.33 6.64 3.94
CA LYS A 110 -25.50 7.34 4.92
C LYS A 110 -24.02 7.15 4.59
N PRO A 111 -23.13 8.09 4.95
CA PRO A 111 -21.69 7.96 4.67
C PRO A 111 -21.07 6.65 5.18
N HIS A 112 -21.52 6.14 6.33
CA HIS A 112 -21.01 4.90 6.93
C HIS A 112 -21.69 3.62 6.42
N TYR A 113 -22.79 3.72 5.64
CA TYR A 113 -23.33 2.53 4.98
C TYR A 113 -22.41 2.16 3.84
N SER A 114 -22.15 0.87 3.64
CA SER A 114 -21.47 0.42 2.42
C SER A 114 -22.45 0.47 1.24
N ASP A 115 -21.92 0.60 0.02
CA ASP A 115 -22.73 0.52 -1.22
C ASP A 115 -23.56 -0.76 -1.26
N ALA A 116 -22.97 -1.88 -0.83
CA ALA A 116 -23.65 -3.17 -0.75
C ALA A 116 -24.80 -3.19 0.27
N ALA A 117 -24.71 -2.43 1.37
CA ALA A 117 -25.82 -2.32 2.32
C ALA A 117 -27.00 -1.56 1.71
N VAL A 118 -26.72 -0.43 1.05
CA VAL A 118 -27.74 0.38 0.36
C VAL A 118 -28.38 -0.40 -0.79
N GLU A 119 -27.57 -1.12 -1.58
CA GLU A 119 -28.04 -1.94 -2.69
C GLU A 119 -28.93 -3.11 -2.23
N ARG A 120 -28.59 -3.76 -1.11
CA ARG A 120 -29.44 -4.78 -0.48
C ARG A 120 -30.81 -4.23 -0.08
N ILE A 121 -30.85 -3.01 0.45
CA ILE A 121 -32.11 -2.34 0.80
C ILE A 121 -32.96 -2.16 -0.46
N ILE A 122 -32.38 -1.64 -1.55
CA ILE A 122 -33.10 -1.47 -2.83
C ILE A 122 -33.72 -2.80 -3.30
N HIS A 123 -32.94 -3.88 -3.27
CA HIS A 123 -33.42 -5.19 -3.68
C HIS A 123 -34.54 -5.73 -2.77
N ALA A 124 -34.42 -5.57 -1.45
CA ALA A 124 -35.43 -6.01 -0.48
C ALA A 124 -36.74 -5.21 -0.59
N GLU A 125 -36.65 -3.89 -0.73
CA GLU A 125 -37.83 -3.04 -0.87
C GLU A 125 -38.54 -3.25 -2.20
N TYR A 126 -37.78 -3.39 -3.29
CA TYR A 126 -38.39 -3.64 -4.59
C TYR A 126 -38.98 -5.05 -4.69
N SER A 127 -38.36 -6.07 -4.09
CA SER A 127 -38.99 -7.39 -4.04
C SER A 127 -40.28 -7.42 -3.25
N SER A 128 -40.41 -6.58 -2.21
CA SER A 128 -41.67 -6.44 -1.49
C SER A 128 -42.79 -5.89 -2.38
N VAL A 129 -42.47 -4.92 -3.26
CA VAL A 129 -43.41 -4.41 -4.27
C VAL A 129 -43.87 -5.54 -5.19
N LEU A 130 -42.93 -6.34 -5.71
CA LEU A 130 -43.23 -7.46 -6.60
C LEU A 130 -44.00 -8.58 -5.89
N PHE A 131 -43.61 -8.94 -4.67
CA PHE A 131 -44.24 -9.97 -3.86
C PHE A 131 -45.72 -9.65 -3.61
N GLN A 132 -46.04 -8.41 -3.24
CA GLN A 132 -47.44 -8.02 -3.03
C GLN A 132 -48.24 -7.92 -4.32
N LYS A 133 -47.64 -7.40 -5.40
CA LYS A 133 -48.34 -7.23 -6.68
C LYS A 133 -48.62 -8.55 -7.40
N PHE A 134 -47.77 -9.56 -7.18
CA PHE A 134 -47.84 -10.85 -7.85
C PHE A 134 -47.90 -12.02 -6.86
N ALA A 135 -48.52 -11.84 -5.70
CA ALA A 135 -48.61 -12.87 -4.66
C ALA A 135 -49.18 -14.20 -5.17
N GLN A 136 -50.10 -14.15 -6.14
CA GLN A 136 -50.68 -15.32 -6.82
C GLN A 136 -49.66 -16.19 -7.58
N ASN A 137 -48.50 -15.63 -7.94
CA ASN A 137 -47.44 -16.35 -8.65
C ASN A 137 -46.47 -17.07 -7.69
N PHE A 138 -46.57 -16.81 -6.37
CA PHE A 138 -45.71 -17.35 -5.32
C PHE A 138 -46.38 -18.49 -4.56
N ASP A 139 -45.74 -19.66 -4.51
CA ASP A 139 -46.24 -20.82 -3.74
C ASP A 139 -45.78 -20.75 -2.28
N ALA A 140 -46.55 -20.01 -1.46
CA ALA A 140 -46.30 -19.84 -0.04
C ALA A 140 -46.29 -21.18 0.73
N GLY A 141 -47.08 -22.17 0.30
CA GLY A 141 -47.12 -23.48 0.92
C GLY A 141 -45.84 -24.28 0.66
N ALA A 142 -45.34 -24.28 -0.58
CA ALA A 142 -44.06 -24.91 -0.91
C ALA A 142 -42.89 -24.23 -0.20
N TRP A 143 -42.94 -22.90 -0.05
CA TRP A 143 -41.94 -22.14 0.69
C TRP A 143 -41.90 -22.53 2.17
N GLN A 144 -43.06 -22.55 2.84
CA GLN A 144 -43.18 -22.91 4.25
C GLN A 144 -42.73 -24.35 4.54
N ARG A 145 -42.99 -25.30 3.63
CA ARG A 145 -42.53 -26.69 3.77
C ARG A 145 -41.01 -26.82 3.81
N GLN A 146 -40.26 -25.81 3.37
CA GLN A 146 -38.80 -25.82 3.49
C GLN A 146 -38.31 -25.43 4.89
N ASN A 147 -39.16 -24.89 5.77
CA ASN A 147 -38.78 -24.61 7.15
C ASN A 147 -38.71 -25.92 7.96
N ALA A 148 -37.84 -25.95 8.98
CA ALA A 148 -37.82 -27.07 9.93
C ALA A 148 -39.18 -27.21 10.64
N GLU A 149 -39.55 -28.44 10.96
CA GLU A 149 -40.82 -28.77 11.60
C GLU A 149 -41.00 -27.99 12.92
N GLY A 150 -42.18 -27.41 13.15
CA GLY A 150 -42.46 -26.55 14.30
C GLY A 150 -42.02 -25.08 14.15
N SER A 151 -41.35 -24.70 13.06
CA SER A 151 -40.97 -23.30 12.82
C SER A 151 -42.14 -22.46 12.29
N THR A 152 -42.57 -21.47 13.05
CA THR A 152 -43.60 -20.50 12.63
C THR A 152 -43.03 -19.08 12.50
N TYR A 153 -43.59 -18.29 11.59
CA TYR A 153 -43.25 -16.87 11.46
C TYR A 153 -43.85 -16.06 12.61
N LEU A 154 -43.15 -15.00 13.02
CA LEU A 154 -43.51 -14.18 14.19
C LEU A 154 -44.61 -13.13 13.93
N GLY A 155 -45.06 -12.97 12.68
CA GLY A 155 -46.12 -12.05 12.29
C GLY A 155 -45.63 -10.96 11.35
N SER A 156 -45.26 -9.78 11.87
CA SER A 156 -44.78 -8.65 11.06
C SER A 156 -43.37 -8.19 11.43
N GLY A 157 -42.60 -7.74 10.44
CA GLY A 157 -41.24 -7.21 10.63
C GLY A 157 -41.17 -6.07 11.65
N VAL A 158 -42.12 -5.12 11.58
CA VAL A 158 -42.20 -3.99 12.52
C VAL A 158 -42.51 -4.44 13.95
N ALA A 159 -43.36 -5.44 14.14
CA ALA A 159 -43.66 -5.98 15.47
C ALA A 159 -42.47 -6.76 16.05
N ALA A 160 -41.75 -7.51 15.21
CA ALA A 160 -40.57 -8.27 15.62
C ALA A 160 -39.40 -7.34 16.00
N VAL A 161 -39.17 -6.26 15.24
CA VAL A 161 -38.15 -5.24 15.54
C VAL A 161 -38.49 -4.48 16.83
N LYS A 162 -39.75 -4.06 17.02
CA LYS A 162 -40.20 -3.41 18.26
C LYS A 162 -40.11 -4.29 19.51
N ALA A 163 -40.20 -5.62 19.34
CA ALA A 163 -40.07 -6.58 20.44
C ALA A 163 -38.60 -6.89 20.81
N GLY A 164 -37.62 -6.38 20.06
CA GLY A 164 -36.19 -6.68 20.25
C GLY A 164 -35.82 -8.15 19.97
N LYS A 165 -36.64 -8.87 19.19
CA LYS A 165 -36.54 -10.33 19.01
C LYS A 165 -35.90 -10.79 17.69
N VAL A 166 -35.37 -9.89 16.86
CA VAL A 166 -34.77 -10.23 15.57
C VAL A 166 -33.55 -9.35 15.28
N SER A 167 -32.42 -9.98 14.97
CA SER A 167 -31.23 -9.32 14.44
C SER A 167 -30.94 -9.73 12.98
N GLY A 168 -29.95 -9.08 12.36
CA GLY A 168 -29.43 -9.52 11.06
C GLY A 168 -28.51 -10.75 11.14
N GLN A 169 -28.28 -11.33 12.34
CA GLN A 169 -27.38 -12.46 12.50
C GLN A 169 -27.87 -13.69 11.76
N ALA A 170 -26.93 -14.33 11.08
CA ALA A 170 -27.07 -15.65 10.48
C ALA A 170 -26.25 -16.64 11.31
N THR A 171 -26.84 -17.79 11.64
CA THR A 171 -26.12 -18.89 12.28
C THR A 171 -26.33 -20.18 11.49
N PRO A 172 -25.41 -21.16 11.57
CA PRO A 172 -25.60 -22.45 10.93
C PRO A 172 -26.91 -23.14 11.34
N GLU A 173 -27.33 -22.98 12.59
CA GLU A 173 -28.58 -23.56 13.11
C GLU A 173 -29.82 -22.94 12.44
N LEU A 174 -29.81 -21.64 12.18
CA LEU A 174 -30.88 -20.97 11.43
C LEU A 174 -30.92 -21.46 9.98
N GLN A 175 -29.75 -21.64 9.36
CA GLN A 175 -29.63 -22.09 7.97
C GLN A 175 -30.11 -23.55 7.81
N GLU A 176 -29.79 -24.41 8.78
CA GLU A 176 -30.36 -25.75 8.95
C GLU A 176 -31.89 -25.71 9.09
N GLN A 177 -32.43 -24.72 9.82
CA GLN A 177 -33.89 -24.53 9.96
C GLN A 177 -34.56 -23.97 8.69
N GLY A 178 -33.78 -23.60 7.67
CA GLY A 178 -34.27 -23.03 6.43
C GLY A 178 -34.42 -21.51 6.45
N PHE A 179 -33.80 -20.79 7.39
CA PHE A 179 -33.80 -19.32 7.45
C PHE A 179 -32.39 -18.75 7.26
N ILE A 180 -32.26 -17.66 6.51
CA ILE A 180 -30.94 -17.07 6.25
C ILE A 180 -30.45 -16.14 7.37
N SER A 181 -31.36 -15.67 8.23
CA SER A 181 -31.07 -14.83 9.39
C SER A 181 -32.24 -14.88 10.38
N GLU A 182 -32.06 -14.33 11.57
CA GLU A 182 -33.19 -14.17 12.52
C GLU A 182 -34.28 -13.28 11.95
N TYR A 183 -33.92 -12.21 11.23
CA TYR A 183 -34.87 -11.32 10.56
C TYR A 183 -35.78 -12.05 9.58
N ALA A 184 -35.27 -13.06 8.87
CA ALA A 184 -36.07 -13.90 7.97
C ALA A 184 -37.20 -14.67 8.70
N LYS A 185 -37.16 -14.82 10.03
CA LYS A 185 -38.25 -15.43 10.81
C LYS A 185 -39.40 -14.46 11.10
N ALA A 186 -39.25 -13.17 10.81
CA ALA A 186 -40.26 -12.18 11.14
C ALA A 186 -41.56 -12.41 10.36
N SER A 187 -41.48 -12.62 9.05
CA SER A 187 -42.62 -12.91 8.18
C SER A 187 -42.15 -13.66 6.92
N ILE A 188 -43.10 -14.24 6.18
CA ILE A 188 -42.79 -14.87 4.88
C ILE A 188 -42.28 -13.86 3.84
N GLU A 189 -42.77 -12.61 3.89
CA GLU A 189 -42.31 -11.53 3.02
C GLU A 189 -40.85 -11.18 3.34
N GLU A 190 -40.49 -11.07 4.63
CA GLU A 190 -39.10 -10.76 5.02
C GLU A 190 -38.13 -11.91 4.72
N ASP A 191 -38.58 -13.15 4.87
CA ASP A 191 -37.82 -14.33 4.43
C ASP A 191 -37.54 -14.25 2.93
N PHE A 192 -38.60 -14.06 2.12
CA PHE A 192 -38.49 -13.90 0.68
C PHE A 192 -37.54 -12.76 0.28
N ASN A 193 -37.71 -11.57 0.86
CA ASN A 193 -36.90 -10.39 0.58
C ASN A 193 -35.43 -10.60 0.94
N SER A 194 -35.18 -11.28 2.07
CA SER A 194 -33.82 -11.59 2.53
C SER A 194 -33.12 -12.49 1.51
N HIS A 195 -33.82 -13.48 0.95
CA HIS A 195 -33.30 -14.33 -0.14
C HIS A 195 -33.09 -13.53 -1.45
N VAL A 196 -34.02 -12.66 -1.85
CA VAL A 196 -33.88 -11.80 -3.04
C VAL A 196 -32.64 -10.93 -2.94
N ALA A 197 -32.48 -10.23 -1.81
CA ALA A 197 -31.37 -9.32 -1.62
C ALA A 197 -30.03 -10.02 -1.85
N ARG A 198 -29.86 -11.27 -1.39
CA ARG A 198 -28.62 -12.03 -1.58
C ARG A 198 -28.38 -12.45 -3.03
N ILE A 199 -29.38 -12.98 -3.73
CA ILE A 199 -29.17 -13.44 -5.12
C ILE A 199 -28.96 -12.30 -6.10
N PHE A 200 -29.66 -11.18 -5.92
CA PHE A 200 -29.51 -10.02 -6.80
C PHE A 200 -28.20 -9.29 -6.51
N MET A 201 -27.71 -9.33 -5.28
CA MET A 201 -26.34 -8.90 -4.96
C MET A 201 -25.27 -9.78 -5.61
N GLY A 202 -25.63 -10.98 -6.09
CA GLY A 202 -24.66 -11.95 -6.63
C GLY A 202 -23.69 -12.48 -5.57
N ASP A 203 -24.14 -12.55 -4.31
CA ASP A 203 -23.32 -12.86 -3.14
C ASP A 203 -22.80 -14.31 -3.18
N GLU A 204 -21.50 -14.48 -3.45
CA GLU A 204 -20.87 -15.80 -3.57
C GLU A 204 -20.98 -16.62 -2.27
N THR A 205 -20.93 -15.98 -1.10
CA THR A 205 -21.06 -16.68 0.20
C THR A 205 -22.45 -17.28 0.37
N TYR A 206 -23.47 -16.60 -0.15
CA TYR A 206 -24.83 -17.11 -0.14
C TYR A 206 -24.95 -18.34 -1.04
N TRP A 207 -24.40 -18.30 -2.26
CA TRP A 207 -24.41 -19.46 -3.16
C TRP A 207 -23.69 -20.68 -2.57
N GLN A 208 -22.53 -20.48 -1.93
CA GLN A 208 -21.82 -21.54 -1.20
C GLN A 208 -22.63 -22.09 -0.02
N THR A 209 -23.40 -21.23 0.66
CA THR A 209 -24.31 -21.65 1.74
C THR A 209 -25.41 -22.57 1.19
N LEU A 210 -25.96 -22.28 0.01
CA LEU A 210 -26.97 -23.14 -0.62
C LEU A 210 -26.48 -24.55 -0.93
N GLU A 211 -25.19 -24.72 -1.21
CA GLU A 211 -24.59 -26.05 -1.45
C GLU A 211 -24.60 -26.91 -0.18
N LYS A 212 -24.52 -26.28 0.99
CA LYS A 212 -24.49 -26.96 2.30
C LYS A 212 -25.89 -27.13 2.93
N HIS A 213 -26.86 -26.29 2.55
CA HIS A 213 -28.18 -26.25 3.19
C HIS A 213 -29.32 -26.48 2.16
N PRO A 214 -29.80 -27.74 2.01
CA PRO A 214 -30.79 -28.11 0.99
C PRO A 214 -32.11 -27.32 1.08
N ARG A 215 -32.57 -26.98 2.28
CA ARG A 215 -33.80 -26.19 2.51
C ARG A 215 -33.70 -24.79 1.92
N LEU A 216 -32.58 -24.11 2.13
CA LEU A 216 -32.30 -22.79 1.54
C LEU A 216 -32.17 -22.88 0.02
N LYS A 217 -31.56 -23.96 -0.49
CA LYS A 217 -31.44 -24.22 -1.93
C LYS A 217 -32.81 -24.38 -2.58
N ALA A 218 -33.70 -25.14 -1.95
CA ALA A 218 -35.08 -25.32 -2.41
C ALA A 218 -35.87 -23.99 -2.45
N LYS A 219 -35.78 -23.17 -1.39
CA LYS A 219 -36.37 -21.83 -1.35
C LYS A 219 -35.85 -20.94 -2.49
N THR A 220 -34.54 -20.95 -2.73
CA THR A 220 -33.94 -20.20 -3.83
C THR A 220 -34.48 -20.65 -5.19
N GLY A 221 -34.70 -21.96 -5.38
CA GLY A 221 -35.33 -22.50 -6.58
C GLY A 221 -36.76 -21.97 -6.79
N LEU A 222 -37.57 -21.95 -5.72
CA LEU A 222 -38.93 -21.38 -5.76
C LEU A 222 -38.92 -19.88 -6.08
N LEU A 223 -37.95 -19.14 -5.53
CA LEU A 223 -37.76 -17.73 -5.79
C LEU A 223 -37.40 -17.47 -7.26
N ILE A 224 -36.43 -18.20 -7.81
CA ILE A 224 -36.06 -18.07 -9.23
C ILE A 224 -37.26 -18.39 -10.12
N ALA A 225 -38.03 -19.43 -9.80
CA ALA A 225 -39.27 -19.76 -10.52
C ALA A 225 -40.32 -18.65 -10.43
N PHE A 226 -40.43 -17.96 -9.29
CA PHE A 226 -41.30 -16.78 -9.15
C PHE A 226 -40.89 -15.67 -10.12
N TYR A 227 -39.61 -15.28 -10.15
CA TYR A 227 -39.14 -14.23 -11.07
C TYR A 227 -39.25 -14.64 -12.54
N GLN A 228 -38.99 -15.91 -12.87
CA GLN A 228 -39.13 -16.41 -14.24
C GLN A 228 -40.58 -16.34 -14.74
N LYS A 229 -41.57 -16.47 -13.84
CA LYS A 229 -43.00 -16.23 -14.18
C LYS A 229 -43.31 -14.75 -14.42
N LEU A 230 -42.59 -13.83 -13.77
CA LEU A 230 -42.75 -12.39 -13.99
C LEU A 230 -42.14 -11.97 -15.33
N ASP A 231 -40.98 -12.54 -15.67
CA ASP A 231 -40.30 -12.32 -16.94
C ASP A 231 -39.46 -13.55 -17.30
N PRO A 232 -39.64 -14.17 -18.49
CA PRO A 232 -38.89 -15.36 -18.90
C PRO A 232 -37.36 -15.21 -18.94
N SER A 233 -36.85 -13.98 -19.06
CA SER A 233 -35.41 -13.69 -19.02
C SER A 233 -34.82 -13.87 -17.62
N MET A 234 -35.65 -13.83 -16.56
CA MET A 234 -35.24 -14.02 -15.16
C MET A 234 -35.16 -15.51 -14.79
N ASN A 235 -34.39 -16.26 -15.56
CA ASN A 235 -34.16 -17.70 -15.41
C ASN A 235 -32.85 -18.00 -14.63
N PRO A 236 -32.53 -19.27 -14.30
CA PRO A 236 -31.31 -19.60 -13.57
C PRO A 236 -30.02 -19.04 -14.19
N ALA A 237 -29.92 -18.97 -15.52
CA ALA A 237 -28.74 -18.44 -16.21
C ALA A 237 -28.57 -16.93 -15.98
N LYS A 238 -29.67 -16.16 -15.87
CA LYS A 238 -29.61 -14.73 -15.52
C LYS A 238 -29.09 -14.51 -14.10
N PHE A 239 -29.51 -15.32 -13.13
CA PHE A 239 -29.00 -15.22 -11.76
C PHE A 239 -27.55 -15.67 -11.62
N ASP A 240 -27.13 -16.68 -12.38
CA ASP A 240 -25.72 -17.04 -12.52
C ASP A 240 -24.89 -15.91 -13.16
N ALA A 241 -25.44 -15.22 -14.18
CA ALA A 241 -24.79 -14.05 -14.77
C ALA A 241 -24.66 -12.89 -13.77
N ILE A 242 -25.69 -12.61 -12.97
CA ILE A 242 -25.64 -11.60 -11.89
C ILE A 242 -24.55 -11.97 -10.88
N ARG A 243 -24.50 -13.23 -10.44
CA ARG A 243 -23.46 -13.75 -9.53
C ARG A 243 -22.05 -13.56 -10.10
N LYS A 244 -21.85 -13.96 -11.36
CA LYS A 244 -20.56 -13.83 -12.05
C LYS A 244 -20.13 -12.37 -12.19
N GLU A 245 -21.06 -11.48 -12.55
CA GLU A 245 -20.76 -10.06 -12.72
C GLU A 245 -20.41 -9.38 -11.39
N ALA A 246 -21.13 -9.67 -10.31
CA ALA A 246 -20.84 -9.13 -8.97
C ALA A 246 -19.43 -9.50 -8.46
N SER A 247 -18.94 -10.67 -8.89
CA SER A 247 -17.60 -11.17 -8.54
C SER A 247 -16.46 -10.54 -9.34
N LYS A 248 -16.73 -9.84 -10.45
CA LYS A 248 -15.67 -9.26 -11.31
C LYS A 248 -15.09 -7.98 -10.72
N LEU A 249 -13.78 -7.97 -10.55
CA LEU A 249 -13.02 -6.76 -10.31
C LEU A 249 -13.04 -5.87 -11.56
N THR A 250 -13.06 -4.55 -11.34
CA THR A 250 -12.91 -3.55 -12.40
C THR A 250 -11.95 -2.47 -11.93
N LEU A 251 -11.39 -1.71 -12.87
CA LEU A 251 -10.48 -0.62 -12.54
C LEU A 251 -11.13 0.44 -11.65
N ASP A 252 -12.41 0.75 -11.86
CA ASP A 252 -13.12 1.71 -11.02
C ASP A 252 -13.32 1.19 -9.61
N ARG A 253 -13.71 -0.09 -9.44
CA ARG A 253 -13.85 -0.71 -8.12
C ARG A 253 -12.53 -0.71 -7.34
N ILE A 254 -11.40 -0.92 -8.02
CA ILE A 254 -10.07 -1.00 -7.40
C ILE A 254 -9.50 0.40 -7.07
N PHE A 255 -9.57 1.34 -8.02
CA PHE A 255 -8.82 2.60 -7.97
C PHE A 255 -9.69 3.85 -7.76
N THR A 256 -11.01 3.75 -7.92
CA THR A 256 -11.96 4.88 -7.83
C THR A 256 -12.92 4.74 -6.65
N ASP A 257 -13.59 3.60 -6.50
CA ASP A 257 -14.78 3.45 -5.64
C ASP A 257 -14.47 3.15 -4.16
N LYS A 258 -13.19 3.13 -3.77
CA LYS A 258 -12.71 2.82 -2.39
C LYS A 258 -13.25 1.50 -1.81
N GLU A 259 -13.77 0.62 -2.66
CA GLU A 259 -14.47 -0.61 -2.23
C GLU A 259 -13.54 -1.57 -1.48
N PHE A 260 -12.24 -1.50 -1.78
CA PHE A 260 -11.21 -2.34 -1.16
C PHE A 260 -10.24 -1.54 -0.28
N GLU A 261 -10.68 -0.38 0.24
CA GLU A 261 -9.86 0.43 1.13
C GLU A 261 -9.57 -0.33 2.44
N GLU A 262 -8.29 -0.40 2.79
CA GLU A 262 -7.81 -1.05 4.02
C GLU A 262 -8.00 -0.12 5.22
N GLU A 263 -8.38 -0.69 6.36
CA GLU A 263 -8.31 0.02 7.63
C GLU A 263 -6.84 0.29 7.96
N LYS A 264 -6.48 1.56 8.15
CA LYS A 264 -5.12 1.96 8.50
C LYS A 264 -4.98 2.15 10.01
N MET A 265 -3.79 1.88 10.52
CA MET A 265 -3.37 2.37 11.83
C MET A 265 -3.10 3.87 11.73
N GLU A 266 -3.53 4.61 12.74
CA GLU A 266 -3.16 6.01 12.92
C GLU A 266 -1.69 6.12 13.35
N THR A 267 -1.10 7.32 13.29
CA THR A 267 0.25 7.58 13.80
C THR A 267 0.34 7.12 15.25
N PHE A 268 1.30 6.25 15.53
CA PHE A 268 1.46 5.49 16.76
C PHE A 268 2.91 5.59 17.25
N GLN A 269 3.10 5.71 18.57
CA GLN A 269 4.42 5.64 19.19
C GLN A 269 4.35 4.89 20.54
N TRP A 270 5.26 3.95 20.77
CA TRP A 270 5.45 3.34 22.09
C TRP A 270 6.01 4.35 23.09
N SER A 271 5.55 4.29 24.35
CA SER A 271 6.21 5.00 25.45
C SER A 271 7.59 4.40 25.70
N LYS A 272 8.54 5.27 26.05
CA LYS A 272 9.87 4.87 26.53
C LYS A 272 9.88 4.58 28.04
N LEU A 273 8.85 5.01 28.76
CA LEU A 273 8.79 4.99 30.22
C LEU A 273 7.82 3.96 30.80
N GLY A 274 6.95 3.35 29.98
CA GLY A 274 6.04 2.34 30.48
C GLY A 274 5.34 1.51 29.41
N ALA A 275 4.53 0.57 29.87
CA ALA A 275 3.78 -0.38 29.04
C ALA A 275 2.52 0.25 28.41
N HIS A 276 2.70 1.33 27.67
CA HIS A 276 1.62 2.04 26.98
C HIS A 276 2.10 2.66 25.68
N TYR A 277 1.16 3.11 24.86
CA TYR A 277 1.44 3.76 23.59
C TYR A 277 0.54 4.97 23.36
N PHE A 278 0.97 5.83 22.46
CA PHE A 278 0.29 7.06 22.08
C PHE A 278 -0.23 6.98 20.65
N ILE A 279 -1.45 7.46 20.42
CA ILE A 279 -2.09 7.55 19.10
C ILE A 279 -2.71 8.94 18.92
N LEU A 280 -2.61 9.48 17.71
CA LEU A 280 -3.43 10.63 17.29
C LEU A 280 -4.81 10.17 16.82
N GLU A 281 -5.85 10.48 17.60
CA GLU A 281 -7.23 10.06 17.33
C GLU A 281 -8.14 11.22 16.98
N LYS A 282 -9.24 10.94 16.27
CA LYS A 282 -10.28 11.96 16.09
C LYS A 282 -10.91 12.30 17.44
N PRO A 283 -11.13 13.59 17.76
CA PRO A 283 -11.85 14.00 18.97
C PRO A 283 -13.31 13.54 18.94
N ALA A 284 -13.99 13.64 20.09
CA ALA A 284 -15.44 13.43 20.17
C ALA A 284 -16.23 14.31 19.19
N GLU A 285 -17.38 13.83 18.70
CA GLU A 285 -18.14 14.39 17.57
C GLU A 285 -18.27 15.93 17.60
N GLY A 286 -17.94 16.55 16.45
CA GLY A 286 -18.10 18.00 16.21
C GLY A 286 -16.87 18.88 16.44
N LYS A 287 -15.71 18.32 16.84
CA LYS A 287 -14.48 19.08 17.06
C LYS A 287 -13.44 18.83 15.95
N GLU A 288 -12.76 19.89 15.52
CA GLU A 288 -11.66 19.82 14.55
C GLU A 288 -10.35 19.34 15.21
N GLY A 289 -9.41 18.83 14.41
CA GLY A 289 -8.09 18.37 14.85
C GLY A 289 -8.01 16.90 15.25
N LYS A 290 -6.92 16.53 15.95
CA LYS A 290 -6.71 15.19 16.54
C LYS A 290 -6.29 15.32 18.00
N ASP A 291 -6.86 14.48 18.87
CA ASP A 291 -6.45 14.32 20.26
C ASP A 291 -5.20 13.42 20.30
N LEU A 292 -4.24 13.72 21.19
CA LEU A 292 -3.20 12.76 21.55
C LEU A 292 -3.68 11.89 22.71
N VAL A 293 -3.76 10.59 22.46
CA VAL A 293 -4.41 9.63 23.35
C VAL A 293 -3.40 8.57 23.76
N ARG A 294 -3.30 8.34 25.07
CA ARG A 294 -2.55 7.24 25.66
C ARG A 294 -3.45 6.02 25.81
N HIS A 295 -2.93 4.86 25.43
CA HIS A 295 -3.56 3.56 25.68
C HIS A 295 -2.62 2.67 26.47
N ASP A 296 -3.09 2.22 27.63
CA ASP A 296 -2.40 1.19 28.40
C ASP A 296 -2.40 -0.14 27.63
N ALA A 297 -1.24 -0.78 27.48
CA ALA A 297 -1.10 -1.97 26.63
C ALA A 297 -1.85 -3.18 27.22
N ALA A 298 -1.81 -3.34 28.55
CA ALA A 298 -2.39 -4.49 29.24
C ALA A 298 -3.91 -4.36 29.40
N THR A 299 -4.37 -3.26 29.99
CA THR A 299 -5.78 -3.02 30.35
C THR A 299 -6.57 -2.40 29.21
N GLY A 300 -5.93 -1.62 28.34
CA GLY A 300 -6.62 -0.82 27.35
C GLY A 300 -7.24 0.46 27.83
N ALA A 301 -6.92 0.89 29.05
CA ALA A 301 -7.38 2.17 29.55
C ALA A 301 -6.98 3.27 28.56
N ARG A 302 -7.99 3.91 27.98
CA ARG A 302 -7.84 5.04 27.05
C ARG A 302 -7.85 6.34 27.85
N THR A 303 -6.83 7.17 27.68
CA THR A 303 -6.73 8.48 28.33
C THR A 303 -6.36 9.54 27.31
N VAL A 304 -7.19 10.57 27.14
CA VAL A 304 -6.81 11.75 26.34
C VAL A 304 -5.80 12.55 27.17
N ILE A 305 -4.56 12.63 26.69
CA ILE A 305 -3.48 13.38 27.38
C ILE A 305 -3.46 14.83 26.89
N ILE A 306 -3.75 15.01 25.59
CA ILE A 306 -3.79 16.34 24.96
C ILE A 306 -5.02 16.39 24.04
N PRO A 307 -6.07 17.15 24.41
CA PRO A 307 -7.19 17.39 23.52
C PRO A 307 -6.74 18.28 22.35
N ALA A 308 -7.36 18.11 21.18
CA ALA A 308 -6.99 18.82 19.95
C ALA A 308 -6.88 20.34 20.11
N ARG A 309 -7.75 20.93 20.94
CA ARG A 309 -7.75 22.38 21.24
C ARG A 309 -6.44 22.90 21.84
N GLU A 310 -5.66 22.05 22.53
CA GLU A 310 -4.35 22.41 23.09
C GLU A 310 -3.26 22.46 22.01
N PHE A 311 -3.56 22.02 20.79
CA PHE A 311 -2.74 22.25 19.61
C PHE A 311 -3.12 23.52 18.84
N THR A 312 -3.96 24.41 19.39
CA THR A 312 -4.34 25.67 18.73
C THR A 312 -3.32 26.76 19.10
N PRO A 313 -2.59 27.34 18.14
CA PRO A 313 -1.70 28.47 18.40
C PRO A 313 -2.46 29.69 18.92
N ASP A 314 -1.79 30.53 19.71
CA ASP A 314 -2.37 31.77 20.23
C ASP A 314 -2.86 32.67 19.08
N GLY A 315 -4.11 33.12 19.17
CA GLY A 315 -4.75 33.96 18.15
C GLY A 315 -5.38 33.19 16.98
N GLU A 316 -5.15 31.88 16.87
CA GLU A 316 -5.75 31.04 15.85
C GLU A 316 -7.08 30.42 16.30
N LYS A 317 -7.92 30.05 15.33
CA LYS A 317 -9.23 29.42 15.60
C LYS A 317 -9.25 27.91 15.45
N LYS A 318 -8.23 27.35 14.81
CA LYS A 318 -8.15 25.93 14.45
C LYS A 318 -6.90 25.30 15.03
N PRO A 319 -6.99 24.05 15.52
CA PRO A 319 -5.83 23.33 15.99
C PRO A 319 -4.89 22.98 14.82
N LEU A 320 -3.61 22.85 15.13
CA LEU A 320 -2.61 22.41 14.18
C LEU A 320 -2.96 21.03 13.60
N THR A 321 -2.70 20.85 12.30
CA THR A 321 -2.74 19.52 11.68
C THR A 321 -1.42 18.81 11.97
N VAL A 322 -1.42 17.98 13.02
CA VAL A 322 -0.24 17.20 13.43
C VAL A 322 0.03 16.10 12.42
N SER A 323 1.20 16.16 11.77
CA SER A 323 1.67 15.11 10.86
C SER A 323 2.45 14.05 11.61
N ASP A 324 3.30 14.46 12.57
CA ASP A 324 4.10 13.58 13.42
C ASP A 324 4.40 14.26 14.77
N PHE A 325 4.86 13.50 15.76
CA PHE A 325 5.27 14.03 17.06
C PHE A 325 6.41 13.21 17.67
N ALA A 326 7.13 13.82 18.61
CA ALA A 326 8.14 13.15 19.42
C ALA A 326 8.13 13.70 20.85
N PHE A 327 8.26 12.82 21.84
CA PHE A 327 8.41 13.21 23.24
C PHE A 327 9.87 13.54 23.60
N SER A 328 10.05 14.41 24.59
CA SER A 328 11.30 14.45 25.37
C SER A 328 11.52 13.12 26.10
N MET A 329 12.75 12.83 26.54
CA MET A 329 13.09 11.54 27.17
C MET A 329 12.29 11.25 28.45
N ASP A 330 11.88 12.30 29.18
CA ASP A 330 11.05 12.24 30.38
C ASP A 330 9.53 12.29 30.08
N GLU A 331 9.17 12.31 28.79
CA GLU A 331 7.80 12.45 28.28
C GLU A 331 7.02 13.65 28.84
N GLN A 332 7.70 14.71 29.29
CA GLN A 332 7.07 15.94 29.82
C GLN A 332 6.83 17.02 28.76
N ARG A 333 7.47 16.92 27.60
CA ARG A 333 7.35 17.86 26.48
C ARG A 333 7.12 17.12 25.18
N LEU A 334 6.40 17.76 24.28
CA LEU A 334 6.07 17.24 22.96
C LEU A 334 6.62 18.18 21.88
N LEU A 335 7.37 17.61 20.95
CA LEU A 335 7.76 18.24 19.69
C LEU A 335 6.77 17.81 18.61
N ILE A 336 6.13 18.76 17.96
CA ILE A 336 5.02 18.54 17.03
C ILE A 336 5.45 18.99 15.65
N PHE A 337 5.28 18.12 14.65
CA PHE A 337 5.66 18.38 13.26
C PHE A 337 4.42 18.62 12.38
N THR A 338 4.41 19.76 11.69
CA THR A 338 3.23 20.32 10.99
C THR A 338 3.61 20.95 9.66
N ASP A 339 2.62 21.34 8.85
CA ASP A 339 2.79 21.95 7.50
C ASP A 339 3.88 21.25 6.67
N THR A 340 3.82 19.93 6.60
CA THR A 340 4.95 19.16 6.08
C THR A 340 5.00 19.21 4.55
N LYS A 341 6.23 19.21 4.00
CA LYS A 341 6.51 19.22 2.56
C LYS A 341 7.49 18.11 2.20
N LYS A 342 7.23 17.45 1.07
CA LYS A 342 8.11 16.44 0.47
C LYS A 342 9.37 17.12 -0.05
N VAL A 343 10.53 16.55 0.27
CA VAL A 343 11.81 16.93 -0.36
C VAL A 343 12.08 16.00 -1.53
N TRP A 344 12.42 14.73 -1.25
CA TRP A 344 12.60 13.70 -2.29
C TRP A 344 11.70 12.50 -2.06
N ARG A 345 11.84 11.78 -0.93
CA ARG A 345 11.04 10.57 -0.64
C ARG A 345 9.98 10.78 0.43
N LYS A 346 10.32 11.51 1.48
CA LYS A 346 9.48 11.74 2.65
C LYS A 346 9.20 13.23 2.84
N ASN A 347 8.15 13.52 3.61
CA ASN A 347 7.88 14.86 4.10
C ASN A 347 8.85 15.20 5.24
N THR A 348 10.07 15.62 4.90
CA THR A 348 11.15 15.89 5.87
C THR A 348 11.29 17.37 6.22
N ARG A 349 10.58 18.26 5.51
CA ARG A 349 10.49 19.69 5.80
C ARG A 349 9.14 20.05 6.39
N GLY A 350 9.09 21.01 7.29
CA GLY A 350 7.85 21.46 7.91
C GLY A 350 8.07 22.53 8.98
N ASP A 351 7.04 22.77 9.76
CA ASP A 351 7.04 23.63 10.95
C ASP A 351 7.05 22.76 12.21
N TYR A 352 7.83 23.19 13.20
CA TYR A 352 7.92 22.53 14.50
C TYR A 352 7.36 23.38 15.62
N TRP A 353 6.66 22.73 16.54
CA TRP A 353 6.08 23.36 17.73
C TRP A 353 6.46 22.58 18.98
N LEU A 354 6.67 23.29 20.07
CA LEU A 354 6.88 22.75 21.40
C LEU A 354 5.59 22.87 22.19
N LEU A 355 5.14 21.79 22.80
CA LEU A 355 4.09 21.80 23.81
C LEU A 355 4.62 21.23 25.13
N ASP A 356 4.57 22.04 26.18
CA ASP A 356 4.90 21.63 27.54
C ASP A 356 3.64 21.04 28.22
N LEU A 357 3.71 19.80 28.70
CA LEU A 357 2.52 19.08 29.15
C LEU A 357 2.02 19.53 30.53
N ALA A 358 2.89 20.11 31.35
CA ALA A 358 2.53 20.61 32.67
C ALA A 358 1.84 21.99 32.57
N THR A 359 2.43 22.89 31.79
CA THR A 359 1.94 24.27 31.63
C THR A 359 0.91 24.42 30.52
N LYS A 360 0.82 23.45 29.62
CA LYS A 360 -0.02 23.47 28.40
C LYS A 360 0.31 24.61 27.44
N LYS A 361 1.53 25.15 27.54
CA LYS A 361 2.01 26.23 26.67
C LYS A 361 2.51 25.66 25.35
N LEU A 362 1.92 26.13 24.25
CA LEU A 362 2.33 25.84 22.87
C LEU A 362 3.21 26.98 22.34
N ALA A 363 4.37 26.66 21.76
CA ALA A 363 5.29 27.64 21.20
C ALA A 363 5.86 27.18 19.86
N LYS A 364 5.96 28.09 18.89
CA LYS A 364 6.60 27.80 17.59
C LYS A 364 8.12 27.78 17.74
N LEU A 365 8.77 26.79 17.12
CA LEU A 365 10.23 26.70 17.03
C LEU A 365 10.75 27.28 15.71
N GLY A 366 12.04 27.64 15.68
CA GLY A 366 12.68 28.21 14.49
C GLY A 366 12.56 29.73 14.33
N GLY A 367 11.94 30.44 15.28
CA GLY A 367 11.84 31.90 15.26
C GLY A 367 11.06 32.39 14.04
N ASP A 368 11.64 33.35 13.31
CA ASP A 368 11.05 33.93 12.09
C ASP A 368 11.32 33.10 10.81
N ALA A 369 11.65 31.82 10.97
CA ALA A 369 11.79 30.89 9.86
C ALA A 369 10.55 30.92 8.95
N ALA A 370 10.79 30.99 7.64
CA ALA A 370 9.70 30.85 6.67
C ALA A 370 9.01 29.48 6.87
N PRO A 371 7.69 29.40 6.64
CA PRO A 371 6.93 28.16 6.79
C PRO A 371 7.56 27.00 6.02
N SER A 372 7.47 25.80 6.57
CA SER A 372 7.94 24.56 5.95
C SER A 372 9.45 24.52 5.65
N THR A 373 10.31 25.17 6.45
CA THR A 373 11.77 25.22 6.17
C THR A 373 12.64 24.44 7.16
N LEU A 374 12.12 24.03 8.32
CA LEU A 374 12.88 23.27 9.31
C LEU A 374 12.87 21.77 8.96
N MET A 375 13.94 21.08 9.34
CA MET A 375 14.12 19.64 9.14
C MET A 375 14.72 18.99 10.39
N PHE A 376 14.32 17.74 10.65
CA PHE A 376 14.92 16.84 11.65
C PHE A 376 15.06 17.45 13.06
N ALA A 377 14.12 18.28 13.50
CA ALA A 377 14.20 18.89 14.83
C ALA A 377 14.15 17.82 15.93
N LYS A 378 15.03 17.92 16.93
CA LYS A 378 15.19 16.93 18.00
C LYS A 378 15.57 17.58 19.33
N PHE A 379 14.97 17.11 20.42
CA PHE A 379 15.35 17.50 21.77
C PHE A 379 16.80 17.10 22.08
N SER A 380 17.48 17.90 22.89
CA SER A 380 18.65 17.45 23.65
C SER A 380 18.23 16.36 24.66
N PRO A 381 19.14 15.50 25.13
CA PRO A 381 18.81 14.40 26.05
C PRO A 381 18.08 14.83 27.32
N ASP A 382 18.41 16.01 27.86
CA ASP A 382 17.78 16.63 29.03
C ASP A 382 16.48 17.39 28.71
N GLY A 383 16.07 17.46 27.43
CA GLY A 383 14.89 18.17 26.97
C GLY A 383 14.95 19.70 27.08
N SER A 384 16.11 20.30 27.40
CA SER A 384 16.25 21.75 27.61
C SER A 384 16.43 22.56 26.32
N ARG A 385 16.85 21.91 25.24
CA ARG A 385 17.18 22.51 23.94
C ARG A 385 16.58 21.67 22.80
N VAL A 386 16.44 22.29 21.63
CA VAL A 386 16.11 21.61 20.37
C VAL A 386 17.12 22.00 19.31
N ALA A 387 17.71 21.02 18.63
CA ALA A 387 18.52 21.25 17.44
C ALA A 387 17.73 20.90 16.19
N PHE A 388 17.96 21.63 15.10
CA PHE A 388 17.28 21.43 13.82
C PHE A 388 18.16 21.89 12.66
N VAL A 389 17.81 21.43 11.47
CA VAL A 389 18.42 21.88 10.21
C VAL A 389 17.50 22.89 9.54
N GLN A 390 18.06 23.97 9.04
CA GLN A 390 17.37 24.94 8.19
C GLN A 390 18.34 25.43 7.12
N LYS A 391 17.89 25.46 5.84
CA LYS A 391 18.72 25.91 4.70
C LYS A 391 20.14 25.33 4.76
N ASN A 392 20.26 24.01 4.90
CA ASN A 392 21.53 23.27 4.95
C ASN A 392 22.48 23.65 6.10
N ASN A 393 21.98 24.30 7.16
CA ASN A 393 22.75 24.67 8.34
C ASN A 393 22.10 24.14 9.62
N LEU A 394 22.95 23.88 10.62
CA LEU A 394 22.53 23.43 11.94
C LEU A 394 22.31 24.61 12.87
N TYR A 395 21.23 24.52 13.64
CA TYR A 395 20.85 25.48 14.66
C TYR A 395 20.50 24.76 15.95
N MET A 396 20.72 25.45 17.07
CA MET A 396 20.27 25.04 18.40
C MET A 396 19.38 26.15 18.96
N GLN A 397 18.21 25.77 19.46
CA GLN A 397 17.29 26.66 20.16
C GLN A 397 17.17 26.26 21.63
N ASN A 398 17.42 27.22 22.52
CA ASN A 398 17.21 27.06 23.96
C ASN A 398 15.72 27.24 24.26
N LEU A 399 15.12 26.31 25.02
CA LEU A 399 13.68 26.34 25.26
C LEU A 399 13.26 27.22 26.46
N ALA A 400 14.21 27.69 27.26
CA ALA A 400 13.93 28.57 28.39
C ALA A 400 13.72 30.02 27.93
N ASP A 401 14.58 30.52 27.04
CA ASP A 401 14.53 31.89 26.51
C ASP A 401 14.17 31.97 25.01
N MET A 402 13.94 30.81 24.38
CA MET A 402 13.64 30.66 22.94
C MET A 402 14.74 31.15 22.00
N LYS A 403 15.95 31.44 22.51
CA LYS A 403 17.08 31.96 21.72
C LYS A 403 17.63 30.90 20.77
N ILE A 404 17.89 31.31 19.53
CA ILE A 404 18.48 30.46 18.48
C ILE A 404 19.97 30.80 18.30
N THR A 405 20.80 29.78 18.24
CA THR A 405 22.25 29.85 17.98
C THR A 405 22.56 29.05 16.72
N ALA A 406 23.20 29.69 15.73
CA ALA A 406 23.71 28.99 14.55
C ALA A 406 24.97 28.19 14.94
N LEU A 407 24.99 26.91 14.58
CA LEU A 407 26.14 26.01 14.81
C LEU A 407 27.01 25.87 13.57
N THR A 408 26.40 26.01 12.39
CA THR A 408 27.09 26.19 11.11
C THR A 408 26.51 27.41 10.40
N ALA A 409 27.32 28.02 9.54
CA ALA A 409 26.90 29.15 8.73
C ALA A 409 27.56 29.06 7.36
N ASP A 410 26.84 28.49 6.39
CA ASP A 410 27.20 28.49 4.97
C ASP A 410 26.01 28.95 4.13
N ASP A 411 26.24 29.90 3.24
CA ASP A 411 25.27 30.42 2.28
C ASP A 411 25.62 30.11 0.82
N SER A 412 26.71 29.35 0.60
CA SER A 412 27.21 28.98 -0.74
C SER A 412 26.22 28.10 -1.52
N GLY A 413 25.39 27.34 -0.81
CA GLY A 413 24.49 26.34 -1.38
C GLY A 413 25.18 25.04 -1.82
N ASN A 414 26.51 24.96 -1.68
CA ASN A 414 27.30 23.77 -2.02
C ASN A 414 27.57 22.88 -0.81
N LEU A 415 27.60 23.45 0.40
CA LEU A 415 27.75 22.70 1.63
C LEU A 415 26.38 22.33 2.21
N ILE A 416 26.27 21.08 2.64
CA ILE A 416 25.08 20.55 3.29
C ILE A 416 25.47 20.06 4.68
N ASN A 417 24.97 20.70 5.73
CA ASN A 417 25.28 20.37 7.13
C ASN A 417 24.04 19.81 7.84
N GLY A 418 24.17 18.66 8.50
CA GLY A 418 23.10 18.09 9.33
C GLY A 418 21.99 17.35 8.57
N THR A 419 22.01 17.43 7.23
CA THR A 419 21.21 16.63 6.29
C THR A 419 22.13 16.18 5.15
N SER A 420 21.60 15.46 4.16
CA SER A 420 22.36 14.90 3.05
C SER A 420 22.04 15.50 1.68
N ASP A 421 22.87 15.14 0.70
CA ASP A 421 22.55 15.26 -0.72
C ASP A 421 21.56 14.17 -1.17
N TRP A 422 21.17 14.23 -2.45
CA TRP A 422 20.15 13.34 -3.01
C TRP A 422 20.56 11.86 -2.94
N VAL A 423 21.79 11.53 -3.34
CA VAL A 423 22.23 10.12 -3.49
C VAL A 423 22.41 9.42 -2.15
N ASN A 424 22.91 10.11 -1.13
CA ASN A 424 23.02 9.52 0.21
C ASN A 424 21.65 9.38 0.88
N GLU A 425 20.71 10.32 0.65
CA GLU A 425 19.33 10.17 1.09
C GLU A 425 18.65 8.93 0.48
N GLU A 426 18.81 8.73 -0.82
CA GLU A 426 18.15 7.64 -1.53
C GLU A 426 18.77 6.29 -1.20
N GLU A 427 20.08 6.15 -1.42
CA GLU A 427 20.72 4.84 -1.54
C GLU A 427 21.34 4.31 -0.25
N LEU A 428 21.53 5.19 0.74
CA LEU A 428 21.95 4.84 2.10
C LEU A 428 20.89 5.15 3.14
N GLY A 429 19.76 5.76 2.75
CA GLY A 429 18.72 6.20 3.68
C GLY A 429 19.17 7.33 4.63
N LEU A 430 20.37 7.86 4.44
CA LEU A 430 21.03 8.84 5.29
C LEU A 430 20.38 10.20 5.05
N ARG A 431 19.39 10.55 5.87
CA ARG A 431 18.63 11.81 5.79
C ARG A 431 18.92 12.69 6.99
N ASP A 432 18.71 12.10 8.16
CA ASP A 432 19.03 12.70 9.44
C ASP A 432 20.53 12.57 9.71
N CYS A 433 21.26 13.65 9.51
CA CYS A 433 22.73 13.66 9.58
C CYS A 433 23.26 14.50 10.75
N PHE A 434 22.60 14.45 11.91
CA PHE A 434 23.20 14.92 13.16
C PHE A 434 22.74 14.14 14.40
N ARG A 435 23.56 14.12 15.45
CA ARG A 435 23.33 13.42 16.72
C ARG A 435 23.77 14.27 17.92
N TRP A 436 22.90 14.37 18.92
CA TRP A 436 23.29 14.92 20.23
C TRP A 436 24.24 13.97 20.95
N SER A 437 25.26 14.50 21.60
CA SER A 437 26.03 13.72 22.58
C SER A 437 25.13 13.32 23.76
N PRO A 438 25.41 12.20 24.47
CA PRO A 438 24.57 11.74 25.58
C PRO A 438 24.38 12.75 26.71
N ASP A 439 25.36 13.62 26.94
CA ASP A 439 25.31 14.72 27.91
C ASP A 439 24.65 16.01 27.36
N GLY A 440 24.29 16.03 26.07
CA GLY A 440 23.71 17.18 25.38
C GLY A 440 24.64 18.37 25.18
N THR A 441 25.95 18.25 25.38
CA THR A 441 26.88 19.40 25.27
C THR A 441 27.41 19.61 23.86
N ARG A 442 27.37 18.59 23.00
CA ARG A 442 27.94 18.58 21.64
C ARG A 442 26.96 17.98 20.64
N ILE A 443 27.18 18.32 19.36
CA ILE A 443 26.47 17.75 18.22
C ILE A 443 27.50 17.18 17.25
N LEU A 444 27.37 15.88 16.96
CA LEU A 444 28.00 15.22 15.83
C LEU A 444 27.15 15.48 14.58
N PHE A 445 27.77 15.78 13.44
CA PHE A 445 27.05 15.99 12.19
C PHE A 445 27.89 15.63 10.96
N TRP A 446 27.19 15.37 9.85
CA TRP A 446 27.80 15.20 8.54
C TRP A 446 27.81 16.53 7.80
N GLN A 447 28.88 16.74 7.04
CA GLN A 447 28.95 17.76 6.02
C GLN A 447 29.23 17.12 4.67
N PHE A 448 28.43 17.48 3.67
CA PHE A 448 28.64 17.13 2.27
C PHE A 448 29.05 18.37 1.48
N ASP A 449 30.16 18.27 0.73
CA ASP A 449 30.56 19.27 -0.25
C ASP A 449 30.25 18.79 -1.66
N THR A 450 29.26 19.45 -2.26
CA THR A 450 28.69 19.14 -3.56
C THR A 450 29.26 20.00 -4.70
N SER A 451 30.27 20.85 -4.43
CA SER A 451 30.79 21.84 -5.38
C SER A 451 31.34 21.26 -6.69
N GLU A 452 31.92 20.06 -6.65
CA GLU A 452 32.47 19.36 -7.83
C GLU A 452 31.52 18.31 -8.41
N VAL A 453 30.33 18.15 -7.83
CA VAL A 453 29.35 17.16 -8.29
C VAL A 453 28.57 17.75 -9.46
N LYS A 454 28.47 16.99 -10.55
CA LYS A 454 27.64 17.37 -11.69
C LYS A 454 26.18 17.54 -11.25
N ARG A 455 25.52 18.55 -11.79
CA ARG A 455 24.13 18.87 -11.46
C ARG A 455 23.18 18.36 -12.52
N PHE A 456 22.06 17.81 -12.10
CA PHE A 456 20.96 17.42 -12.97
C PHE A 456 19.79 18.42 -12.82
N THR A 457 19.06 18.67 -13.90
CA THR A 457 17.94 19.60 -13.93
C THR A 457 16.65 18.90 -14.32
N LEU A 458 15.67 18.90 -13.42
CA LEU A 458 14.29 18.51 -13.72
C LEU A 458 13.52 19.70 -14.29
N VAL A 459 12.67 19.40 -15.27
CA VAL A 459 11.87 20.41 -16.00
C VAL A 459 10.40 20.15 -15.77
N ASN A 460 9.76 21.03 -15.01
CA ASN A 460 8.33 21.01 -14.77
C ASN A 460 7.62 21.94 -15.77
N GLN A 461 6.85 21.33 -16.67
CA GLN A 461 6.15 22.00 -17.77
C GLN A 461 4.70 22.38 -17.44
N THR A 462 4.19 22.06 -16.24
CA THR A 462 2.75 22.12 -15.94
C THR A 462 2.33 23.22 -14.96
N ASP A 463 3.26 23.79 -14.19
CA ASP A 463 2.95 24.66 -13.05
C ASP A 463 2.96 26.17 -13.38
N GLY A 464 2.85 26.53 -14.66
CA GLY A 464 2.83 27.91 -15.14
C GLY A 464 2.95 28.05 -16.66
N SER A 465 3.02 29.30 -17.14
CA SER A 465 3.22 29.62 -18.57
C SER A 465 4.67 29.43 -19.05
N TYR A 466 5.62 29.29 -18.13
CA TYR A 466 7.03 28.98 -18.39
C TYR A 466 7.45 27.80 -17.52
N PRO A 467 8.39 26.96 -18.00
CA PRO A 467 8.87 25.83 -17.23
C PRO A 467 9.48 26.26 -15.90
N ARG A 468 9.25 25.48 -14.85
CA ARG A 468 9.99 25.60 -13.58
C ARG A 468 11.13 24.59 -13.59
N LEU A 469 12.32 25.06 -13.21
CA LEU A 469 13.54 24.26 -13.18
C LEU A 469 13.93 23.93 -11.75
N THR A 470 14.20 22.66 -11.48
CA THR A 470 14.76 22.19 -10.20
C THR A 470 16.12 21.57 -10.48
N THR A 471 17.19 22.15 -9.96
CA THR A 471 18.57 21.70 -10.23
C THR A 471 19.28 21.29 -8.96
N PHE A 472 19.83 20.07 -8.92
CA PHE A 472 20.44 19.47 -7.74
C PHE A 472 21.69 18.62 -8.11
N PRO A 473 22.64 18.41 -7.19
CA PRO A 473 23.79 17.54 -7.43
C PRO A 473 23.34 16.08 -7.55
N TYR A 474 23.80 15.41 -8.60
CA TYR A 474 23.51 13.99 -8.85
C TYR A 474 24.70 13.34 -9.56
N PRO A 475 25.54 12.58 -8.86
CA PRO A 475 26.63 11.83 -9.48
C PRO A 475 26.08 10.57 -10.15
N LYS A 476 26.25 10.45 -11.47
CA LYS A 476 25.99 9.21 -12.21
C LYS A 476 27.17 8.25 -12.07
N ALA A 477 26.97 6.96 -12.29
CA ALA A 477 28.03 5.95 -12.23
C ALA A 477 29.34 6.40 -12.93
N GLY A 478 30.46 6.33 -12.21
CA GLY A 478 31.79 6.77 -12.66
C GLY A 478 32.10 8.26 -12.45
N GLU A 479 31.13 9.10 -12.09
CA GLU A 479 31.35 10.53 -11.84
C GLU A 479 31.89 10.80 -10.42
N LYS A 480 32.26 12.07 -10.16
CA LYS A 480 32.71 12.52 -8.83
C LYS A 480 31.56 12.58 -7.83
N ASN A 481 31.75 11.97 -6.67
CA ASN A 481 30.83 12.06 -5.53
C ASN A 481 31.04 13.34 -4.70
N SER A 482 30.06 13.63 -3.86
CA SER A 482 30.19 14.64 -2.79
C SER A 482 31.30 14.24 -1.82
N ALA A 483 32.13 15.22 -1.42
CA ALA A 483 33.12 14.98 -0.39
C ALA A 483 32.40 14.97 0.95
N THR A 484 32.47 13.84 1.67
CA THR A 484 31.73 13.63 2.92
C THR A 484 32.67 13.57 4.11
N ARG A 485 32.40 14.40 5.13
CA ARG A 485 33.15 14.40 6.40
C ARG A 485 32.24 14.53 7.61
N LEU A 486 32.77 14.16 8.77
CA LEU A 486 32.09 14.24 10.07
C LEU A 486 32.74 15.30 10.96
N GLY A 487 31.91 16.08 11.65
CA GLY A 487 32.35 17.11 12.59
C GLY A 487 31.61 17.04 13.92
N VAL A 488 32.27 17.50 14.97
CA VAL A 488 31.69 17.69 16.30
C VAL A 488 31.72 19.18 16.63
N VAL A 489 30.57 19.76 16.95
CA VAL A 489 30.43 21.17 17.31
C VAL A 489 29.85 21.30 18.73
N PRO A 490 30.35 22.21 19.58
CA PRO A 490 29.68 22.53 20.84
C PRO A 490 28.25 23.02 20.59
N ALA A 491 27.30 22.56 21.40
CA ALA A 491 25.90 22.98 21.28
C ALA A 491 25.70 24.49 21.59
N SER A 492 26.67 25.12 22.24
CA SER A 492 26.73 26.57 22.46
C SER A 492 27.21 27.37 21.23
N GLY A 493 27.58 26.71 20.14
CA GLY A 493 28.34 27.28 19.04
C GLY A 493 29.84 27.33 19.35
N GLY A 494 30.67 27.44 18.30
CA GLY A 494 32.13 27.47 18.42
C GLY A 494 32.83 26.79 17.25
N ALA A 495 34.12 26.48 17.43
CA ALA A 495 34.91 25.76 16.44
C ALA A 495 34.43 24.31 16.30
N VAL A 496 34.47 23.79 15.06
CA VAL A 496 34.18 22.38 14.76
C VAL A 496 35.46 21.56 14.88
N THR A 497 35.41 20.48 15.64
CA THR A 497 36.43 19.42 15.60
C THR A 497 36.07 18.44 14.49
N TRP A 498 36.87 18.40 13.42
CA TRP A 498 36.67 17.47 12.31
C TRP A 498 37.30 16.12 12.63
N LEU A 499 36.56 15.04 12.39
CA LEU A 499 37.08 13.69 12.55
C LEU A 499 38.05 13.38 11.41
N LYS A 500 39.21 12.81 11.73
CA LYS A 500 40.31 12.48 10.81
C LYS A 500 40.07 11.15 10.10
N VAL A 501 38.89 11.00 9.51
CA VAL A 501 38.52 9.83 8.71
C VAL A 501 39.55 9.64 7.57
N PRO A 502 40.13 8.44 7.40
CA PRO A 502 41.21 8.23 6.44
C PRO A 502 40.70 8.21 4.99
N GLY A 503 41.57 8.57 4.04
CA GLY A 503 41.30 8.49 2.61
C GLY A 503 40.71 9.77 1.99
N ASP A 504 40.41 9.70 0.69
CA ASP A 504 39.77 10.80 -0.03
C ASP A 504 38.27 10.84 0.30
N PRO A 505 37.71 11.94 0.82
CA PRO A 505 36.30 12.07 1.17
C PRO A 505 35.32 11.91 0.00
N ARG A 506 35.80 11.90 -1.24
CA ARG A 506 34.99 11.61 -2.44
C ARG A 506 34.98 10.14 -2.84
N GLU A 507 35.93 9.34 -2.34
CA GLU A 507 36.09 7.93 -2.70
C GLU A 507 35.63 6.98 -1.58
N HIS A 508 34.85 7.49 -0.63
CA HIS A 508 34.24 6.72 0.44
C HIS A 508 32.85 7.27 0.83
N TYR A 509 32.04 6.45 1.50
CA TYR A 509 30.75 6.85 2.06
C TYR A 509 30.74 6.67 3.57
N LEU A 510 30.03 7.55 4.28
CA LEU A 510 29.88 7.50 5.74
C LEU A 510 28.42 7.23 6.11
N PRO A 511 27.94 5.97 5.98
CA PRO A 511 26.52 5.65 6.12
C PRO A 511 25.98 5.81 7.54
N SER A 512 26.84 5.80 8.57
CA SER A 512 26.44 5.91 9.97
C SER A 512 27.59 6.41 10.86
N ALA A 513 27.23 7.20 11.87
CA ALA A 513 28.11 7.66 12.92
C ALA A 513 27.27 7.94 14.18
N GLU A 514 27.59 7.27 15.28
CA GLU A 514 26.78 7.30 16.51
C GLU A 514 27.66 7.45 17.75
N TRP A 515 27.19 8.16 18.77
CA TRP A 515 27.90 8.27 20.04
C TRP A 515 27.91 6.92 20.78
N THR A 516 29.01 6.62 21.46
CA THR A 516 29.00 5.59 22.51
C THR A 516 28.08 6.02 23.65
N PRO A 517 27.46 5.09 24.41
CA PRO A 517 26.50 5.44 25.46
C PRO A 517 27.06 6.38 26.54
N ASP A 518 28.37 6.29 26.82
CA ASP A 518 29.09 7.16 27.75
C ASP A 518 29.49 8.52 27.16
N GLY A 519 29.34 8.71 25.84
CA GLY A 519 29.73 9.92 25.12
C GLY A 519 31.24 10.13 24.98
N GLY A 520 32.05 9.13 25.34
CA GLY A 520 33.52 9.19 25.30
C GLY A 520 34.09 9.00 23.90
N SER A 521 33.35 8.37 22.98
CA SER A 521 33.78 8.11 21.61
C SER A 521 32.62 8.17 20.63
N ILE A 522 32.93 8.15 19.34
CA ILE A 522 31.96 8.06 18.25
C ILE A 522 32.29 6.82 17.43
N LEU A 523 31.32 5.90 17.27
CA LEU A 523 31.42 4.77 16.36
C LEU A 523 31.14 5.26 14.94
N VAL A 524 32.13 5.16 14.05
CA VAL A 524 32.04 5.63 12.66
C VAL A 524 32.10 4.45 11.70
N GLN A 525 31.22 4.44 10.71
CA GLN A 525 31.24 3.50 9.60
C GLN A 525 31.74 4.18 8.33
N GLN A 526 32.68 3.54 7.64
CA GLN A 526 33.21 4.00 6.36
C GLN A 526 33.19 2.88 5.32
N PHE A 527 32.37 3.05 4.28
CA PHE A 527 32.48 2.24 3.07
C PHE A 527 33.55 2.80 2.15
N ASN A 528 34.34 1.94 1.51
CA ASN A 528 35.01 2.36 0.28
C ASN A 528 33.97 2.59 -0.84
N ARG A 529 34.37 3.27 -1.94
CA ARG A 529 33.46 3.55 -3.06
C ARG A 529 32.74 2.32 -3.64
N LEU A 530 33.44 1.20 -3.79
CA LEU A 530 32.86 -0.06 -4.27
C LEU A 530 31.90 -0.72 -3.26
N GLN A 531 31.88 -0.24 -2.02
CA GLN A 531 31.05 -0.76 -0.93
C GLN A 531 31.30 -2.25 -0.64
N ASN A 532 32.50 -2.72 -0.93
CA ASN A 532 32.94 -4.10 -0.69
C ASN A 532 33.85 -4.23 0.54
N THR A 533 34.18 -3.08 1.15
CA THR A 533 34.88 -2.98 2.43
C THR A 533 34.18 -1.95 3.30
N LEU A 534 33.81 -2.32 4.52
CA LEU A 534 33.26 -1.45 5.55
C LEU A 534 34.21 -1.42 6.74
N LEU A 535 34.88 -0.29 6.91
CA LEU A 535 35.73 -0.03 8.06
C LEU A 535 34.89 0.57 9.20
N VAL A 536 34.94 -0.05 10.36
CA VAL A 536 34.31 0.45 11.59
C VAL A 536 35.40 1.01 12.49
N MET A 537 35.24 2.24 12.96
CA MET A 537 36.23 2.99 13.73
C MET A 537 35.62 3.58 15.00
N LEU A 538 36.47 3.84 15.99
CA LEU A 538 36.16 4.74 17.10
C LEU A 538 36.89 6.06 16.89
N ALA A 539 36.16 7.16 17.06
CA ALA A 539 36.71 8.51 16.97
C ALA A 539 36.66 9.21 18.33
N ASP A 540 37.73 9.91 18.68
CA ASP A 540 37.77 10.82 19.82
C ASP A 540 37.11 12.15 19.44
N PRO A 541 35.99 12.53 20.08
CA PRO A 541 35.26 13.75 19.76
C PRO A 541 36.02 15.05 20.10
N ALA A 542 37.05 14.99 20.95
CA ALA A 542 37.84 16.15 21.37
C ALA A 542 39.00 16.44 20.40
N SER A 543 39.78 15.42 20.05
CA SER A 543 40.95 15.55 19.16
C SER A 543 40.63 15.33 17.68
N GLY A 544 39.54 14.63 17.38
CA GLY A 544 39.19 14.17 16.04
C GLY A 544 39.99 12.94 15.57
N GLU A 545 40.90 12.40 16.38
CA GLU A 545 41.63 11.18 16.04
C GLU A 545 40.69 9.99 15.89
N VAL A 546 41.00 9.09 14.96
CA VAL A 546 40.22 7.88 14.70
C VAL A 546 41.11 6.64 14.79
N ALA A 547 40.56 5.55 15.33
CA ALA A 547 41.22 4.26 15.41
C ALA A 547 40.31 3.17 14.83
N PRO A 548 40.83 2.23 14.02
CA PRO A 548 40.05 1.11 13.51
C PRO A 548 39.63 0.18 14.66
N LEU A 549 38.37 -0.26 14.62
CA LEU A 549 37.81 -1.25 15.53
C LEU A 549 37.78 -2.63 14.87
N PHE A 550 37.11 -2.75 13.71
CA PHE A 550 37.16 -3.94 12.86
C PHE A 550 36.78 -3.59 11.41
N THR A 551 36.86 -4.57 10.51
CA THR A 551 36.51 -4.42 9.10
C THR A 551 35.63 -5.57 8.63
N GLU A 552 34.58 -5.26 7.88
CA GLU A 552 33.82 -6.23 7.08
C GLU A 552 34.28 -6.17 5.62
N THR A 553 34.42 -7.33 4.99
CA THR A 553 34.79 -7.42 3.57
C THR A 553 33.95 -8.47 2.86
N ASP A 554 33.68 -8.24 1.58
CA ASP A 554 33.07 -9.21 0.67
C ASP A 554 33.65 -9.03 -0.73
N GLN A 555 33.72 -10.10 -1.52
CA GLN A 555 34.22 -10.03 -2.91
C GLN A 555 33.27 -9.28 -3.85
N ALA A 556 31.99 -9.17 -3.51
CA ALA A 556 30.99 -8.41 -4.26
C ALA A 556 30.71 -7.07 -3.54
N TRP A 557 29.80 -7.05 -2.57
CA TRP A 557 29.53 -5.88 -1.72
C TRP A 557 29.26 -6.31 -0.28
N VAL A 558 29.48 -5.44 0.70
CA VAL A 558 29.15 -5.69 2.11
C VAL A 558 27.70 -5.29 2.37
N GLU A 559 26.93 -6.20 2.96
CA GLU A 559 25.58 -5.89 3.44
C GLU A 559 25.67 -5.05 4.72
N ASN A 560 25.02 -3.88 4.74
CA ASN A 560 25.00 -3.02 5.92
C ASN A 560 23.57 -2.62 6.30
N ARG A 561 23.10 -3.19 7.41
CA ARG A 561 21.84 -2.83 8.08
C ARG A 561 22.07 -2.36 9.51
N ASN A 562 23.26 -1.80 9.77
CA ASN A 562 23.73 -1.40 11.09
C ASN A 562 23.73 0.12 11.27
N SER A 563 22.82 0.85 10.63
CA SER A 563 22.80 2.31 10.67
C SER A 563 22.60 2.89 12.08
N GLU A 564 21.95 2.13 12.97
CA GLU A 564 21.70 2.47 14.37
C GLU A 564 22.15 1.29 15.27
N PRO A 565 23.37 1.33 15.84
CA PRO A 565 23.86 0.28 16.73
C PRO A 565 23.01 0.17 17.99
N ARG A 566 22.57 -1.04 18.32
CA ARG A 566 21.86 -1.32 19.57
C ARG A 566 22.87 -1.69 20.66
N TRP A 567 23.06 -0.79 21.62
CA TRP A 567 24.05 -0.91 22.69
C TRP A 567 23.62 -1.83 23.83
N LEU A 568 24.60 -2.52 24.41
CA LEU A 568 24.54 -3.42 25.56
C LEU A 568 25.63 -3.00 26.58
N GLY A 569 25.63 -1.72 26.96
CA GLY A 569 26.73 -1.13 27.74
C GLY A 569 27.96 -0.90 26.85
N GLY A 570 29.06 -1.60 27.14
CA GLY A 570 30.33 -1.51 26.38
C GLY A 570 30.40 -2.39 25.12
N GLU A 571 29.28 -3.01 24.74
CA GLU A 571 29.14 -3.82 23.54
C GLU A 571 27.95 -3.34 22.72
N PHE A 572 27.84 -3.76 21.46
CA PHE A 572 26.71 -3.48 20.60
C PHE A 572 26.39 -4.64 19.66
N LEU A 573 25.16 -4.66 19.16
CA LEU A 573 24.74 -5.62 18.15
C LEU A 573 25.19 -5.20 16.74
N TRP A 574 25.63 -6.18 15.96
CA TRP A 574 26.12 -6.00 14.61
C TRP A 574 25.63 -7.11 13.68
N LEU A 575 24.89 -6.76 12.64
CA LEU A 575 24.51 -7.69 11.58
C LEU A 575 25.69 -7.87 10.62
N SER A 576 26.21 -9.10 10.53
CA SER A 576 27.28 -9.49 9.62
C SER A 576 26.78 -10.56 8.65
N GLU A 577 27.29 -10.55 7.42
CA GLU A 577 27.04 -11.60 6.43
C GLU A 577 28.27 -12.50 6.19
N ARG A 578 29.32 -12.36 7.03
CA ARG A 578 30.63 -13.03 6.82
C ARG A 578 30.57 -14.56 6.81
N SER A 579 29.54 -15.17 7.40
CA SER A 579 29.35 -16.64 7.36
C SER A 579 28.70 -17.14 6.08
N GLY A 580 28.31 -16.24 5.16
CA GLY A 580 27.43 -16.53 4.03
C GLY A 580 25.94 -16.37 4.35
N TRP A 581 25.59 -16.09 5.60
CA TRP A 581 24.23 -15.79 6.07
C TRP A 581 24.24 -14.52 6.91
N ARG A 582 23.15 -13.74 6.87
CA ARG A 582 23.00 -12.57 7.75
C ARG A 582 22.79 -13.02 9.18
N ARG A 583 23.78 -12.78 10.04
CA ARG A 583 23.79 -13.15 11.45
C ARG A 583 24.01 -11.92 12.33
N VAL A 584 23.35 -11.86 13.48
CA VAL A 584 23.63 -10.84 14.47
C VAL A 584 24.74 -11.33 15.38
N LEU A 585 25.74 -10.47 15.58
CA LEU A 585 26.87 -10.62 16.49
C LEU A 585 26.74 -9.59 17.62
N ARG A 586 27.24 -9.90 18.81
CA ARG A 586 27.68 -8.91 19.79
C ARG A 586 29.11 -8.56 19.50
N VAL A 587 29.45 -7.27 19.54
CA VAL A 587 30.79 -6.76 19.30
C VAL A 587 31.17 -5.83 20.44
N ASP A 588 32.34 -6.04 21.03
CA ASP A 588 32.89 -5.15 22.06
C ASP A 588 33.74 -4.01 21.45
N LEU A 589 34.17 -3.07 22.28
CA LEU A 589 35.04 -1.96 21.88
C LEU A 589 36.51 -2.38 21.62
N THR A 590 36.84 -3.66 21.68
CA THR A 590 38.12 -4.22 21.21
C THR A 590 38.00 -4.90 19.84
N GLY A 591 36.77 -5.05 19.33
CA GLY A 591 36.47 -5.74 18.08
C GLY A 591 36.24 -7.25 18.25
N GLN A 592 36.22 -7.76 19.48
CA GLN A 592 35.88 -9.16 19.76
C GLN A 592 34.39 -9.39 19.48
N THR A 593 34.07 -10.51 18.83
CA THR A 593 32.70 -10.82 18.41
C THR A 593 32.18 -12.12 19.03
N LEU A 594 30.89 -12.14 19.40
CA LEU A 594 30.14 -13.34 19.81
C LEU A 594 28.88 -13.47 18.96
N PRO A 595 28.61 -14.59 18.26
CA PRO A 595 27.37 -14.77 17.52
C PRO A 595 26.16 -14.87 18.47
N VAL A 596 25.09 -14.14 18.14
CA VAL A 596 23.81 -14.17 18.86
C VAL A 596 22.78 -15.04 18.15
N THR A 597 22.73 -14.97 16.81
CA THR A 597 21.76 -15.77 16.02
C THR A 597 22.44 -16.99 15.39
N PRO A 598 21.69 -18.07 15.13
CA PRO A 598 22.24 -19.28 14.50
C PRO A 598 22.83 -19.02 13.10
N ASP A 599 23.64 -19.96 12.64
CA ASP A 599 24.11 -19.99 11.25
C ASP A 599 23.10 -20.68 10.33
N GLY A 600 23.32 -20.63 9.03
CA GLY A 600 22.50 -21.35 8.05
C GLY A 600 21.13 -20.72 7.75
N GLN A 601 20.84 -19.55 8.31
CA GLN A 601 19.60 -18.80 8.06
C GLN A 601 19.85 -17.29 8.08
N ASP A 602 19.04 -16.54 7.33
CA ASP A 602 19.12 -15.09 7.31
C ASP A 602 18.27 -14.45 8.41
N VAL A 603 18.91 -13.60 9.21
CA VAL A 603 18.24 -12.53 9.92
C VAL A 603 17.76 -11.50 8.89
N ILE A 604 16.45 -11.38 8.76
CA ILE A 604 15.78 -10.49 7.81
C ILE A 604 15.75 -9.06 8.37
N GLU A 605 15.43 -8.92 9.65
CA GLU A 605 15.25 -7.66 10.35
C GLU A 605 15.38 -7.87 11.86
N VAL A 606 16.09 -6.98 12.56
CA VAL A 606 16.11 -6.95 14.04
C VAL A 606 14.95 -6.08 14.52
N THR A 607 14.02 -6.68 15.26
CA THR A 607 12.79 -6.03 15.71
C THR A 607 13.00 -5.32 17.06
N ALA A 608 13.51 -6.04 18.07
CA ALA A 608 13.61 -5.52 19.44
C ALA A 608 14.78 -6.13 20.21
N LEU A 609 15.20 -5.45 21.27
CA LEU A 609 16.26 -5.89 22.17
C LEU A 609 15.77 -5.73 23.62
N ASP A 610 15.56 -6.85 24.31
CA ASP A 610 15.36 -6.88 25.75
C ASP A 610 16.70 -7.17 26.42
N ALA A 611 17.49 -6.12 26.63
CA ALA A 611 18.82 -6.23 27.22
C ALA A 611 18.78 -6.75 28.68
N LYS A 612 17.71 -6.42 29.43
CA LYS A 612 17.56 -6.82 30.84
C LYS A 612 17.19 -8.29 30.96
N GLY A 613 16.30 -8.79 30.10
CA GLY A 613 15.92 -10.19 30.04
C GLY A 613 16.90 -11.08 29.25
N GLY A 614 17.84 -10.48 28.50
CA GLY A 614 18.87 -11.20 27.76
C GLY A 614 18.40 -11.73 26.40
N TRP A 615 17.47 -11.06 25.72
CA TRP A 615 16.85 -11.54 24.48
C TRP A 615 16.93 -10.55 23.32
N LEU A 616 17.23 -11.08 22.14
CA LEU A 616 17.11 -10.41 20.84
C LEU A 616 15.88 -10.95 20.10
N TYR A 617 15.02 -10.07 19.57
CA TYR A 617 13.90 -10.43 18.71
C TYR A 617 14.17 -10.02 17.26
N TYR A 618 13.93 -10.94 16.31
CA TYR A 618 14.22 -10.71 14.89
C TYR A 618 13.27 -11.49 13.97
N LEU A 619 13.14 -11.02 12.73
CA LEU A 619 12.46 -11.75 11.67
C LEU A 619 13.43 -12.70 10.97
N ALA A 620 13.00 -13.94 10.77
CA ALA A 620 13.70 -14.94 9.96
C ALA A 620 12.69 -15.80 9.19
N SER A 621 13.20 -16.57 8.22
CA SER A 621 12.39 -17.55 7.49
C SER A 621 13.25 -18.71 6.94
N PRO A 622 13.72 -19.61 7.81
CA PRO A 622 14.68 -20.66 7.44
C PRO A 622 14.15 -21.61 6.36
N ASP A 623 12.86 -21.94 6.39
CA ASP A 623 12.28 -22.98 5.51
C ASP A 623 11.60 -22.43 4.25
N ASN A 624 11.23 -21.15 4.23
CA ASN A 624 10.43 -20.57 3.15
C ASN A 624 10.73 -19.07 2.95
N ALA A 625 11.55 -18.76 1.95
CA ALA A 625 11.96 -17.40 1.62
C ALA A 625 10.82 -16.43 1.23
N THR A 626 9.61 -16.95 0.98
CA THR A 626 8.42 -16.13 0.66
C THR A 626 7.68 -15.64 1.92
N GLN A 627 7.98 -16.20 3.10
CA GLN A 627 7.30 -15.93 4.37
C GLN A 627 8.26 -15.28 5.39
N ARG A 628 7.73 -14.76 6.50
CA ARG A 628 8.52 -14.08 7.55
C ARG A 628 7.90 -14.30 8.92
N TYR A 629 8.70 -14.72 9.88
CA TYR A 629 8.26 -15.05 11.23
C TYR A 629 9.16 -14.40 12.28
N LEU A 630 8.59 -14.06 13.44
CA LEU A 630 9.34 -13.57 14.59
C LEU A 630 9.99 -14.73 15.33
N TYR A 631 11.28 -14.59 15.58
CA TYR A 631 12.11 -15.42 16.43
C TYR A 631 12.66 -14.56 17.57
N ARG A 632 13.11 -15.24 18.62
CA ARG A 632 14.02 -14.66 19.60
C ARG A 632 15.24 -15.56 19.79
N ALA A 633 16.38 -14.96 20.09
CA ALA A 633 17.59 -15.65 20.51
C ALA A 633 18.14 -15.06 21.81
N SER A 634 18.75 -15.89 22.66
CA SER A 634 19.45 -15.41 23.86
C SER A 634 20.70 -14.65 23.46
N LEU A 635 21.08 -13.62 24.23
CA LEU A 635 22.25 -12.78 23.92
C LEU A 635 23.60 -13.52 24.03
N ASP A 636 23.64 -14.72 24.61
CA ASP A 636 24.79 -15.63 24.58
C ASP A 636 24.80 -16.58 23.38
N GLY A 637 23.73 -16.58 22.56
CA GLY A 637 23.58 -17.40 21.36
C GLY A 637 23.26 -18.88 21.62
N MET A 638 22.94 -19.26 22.86
CA MET A 638 22.71 -20.66 23.25
C MET A 638 21.28 -21.14 22.99
N GLU A 639 20.29 -20.24 22.93
CA GLU A 639 18.88 -20.56 22.74
C GLU A 639 18.26 -19.76 21.59
N GLU A 640 17.42 -20.41 20.79
CA GLU A 640 16.57 -19.78 19.78
C GLU A 640 15.14 -20.35 19.86
N GLN A 641 14.15 -19.49 19.68
CA GLN A 641 12.75 -19.89 19.63
C GLN A 641 11.97 -19.07 18.60
N ARG A 642 11.19 -19.75 17.75
CA ARG A 642 10.14 -19.10 16.96
C ARG A 642 9.01 -18.63 17.88
N ILE A 643 8.69 -17.34 17.83
CA ILE A 643 7.64 -16.71 18.61
C ILE A 643 6.32 -16.66 17.86
N THR A 644 6.35 -16.40 16.54
CA THR A 644 5.13 -16.47 15.73
C THR A 644 4.57 -17.90 15.77
N PRO A 645 3.28 -18.11 16.14
CA PRO A 645 2.71 -19.45 16.24
C PRO A 645 2.84 -20.24 14.93
N ALA A 646 3.11 -21.54 15.03
CA ALA A 646 3.33 -22.42 13.87
C ALA A 646 2.12 -22.47 12.91
N GLY A 647 0.90 -22.31 13.43
CA GLY A 647 -0.33 -22.28 12.63
C GLY A 647 -0.60 -20.97 11.90
N GLN A 648 0.20 -19.92 12.12
CA GLN A 648 0.09 -18.67 11.36
C GLN A 648 1.14 -18.65 10.25
N THR A 649 0.68 -18.51 9.01
CA THR A 649 1.51 -18.43 7.81
C THR A 649 1.45 -17.04 7.17
N GLY A 650 2.36 -16.79 6.24
CA GLY A 650 2.43 -15.55 5.48
C GLY A 650 3.55 -14.64 5.94
N THR A 651 3.31 -13.34 5.86
CA THR A 651 4.27 -12.31 6.22
C THR A 651 3.84 -11.58 7.48
N HIS A 652 4.74 -11.53 8.46
CA HIS A 652 4.53 -10.90 9.75
C HIS A 652 5.50 -9.72 9.94
N SER A 653 5.02 -8.65 10.60
CA SER A 653 5.84 -7.55 11.10
C SER A 653 5.42 -7.15 12.51
N TYR A 654 6.35 -6.59 13.28
CA TYR A 654 6.17 -6.31 14.70
C TYR A 654 6.78 -4.94 15.02
N SER A 655 6.03 -4.11 15.74
CA SER A 655 6.56 -2.92 16.42
C SER A 655 6.48 -3.17 17.92
N CYS A 656 7.62 -3.42 18.55
CA CYS A 656 7.69 -3.82 19.96
C CYS A 656 7.83 -2.63 20.90
N SER A 657 7.33 -2.78 22.14
CA SER A 657 7.63 -1.88 23.25
C SER A 657 9.12 -1.90 23.61
N GLU A 658 9.58 -0.90 24.35
CA GLU A 658 10.99 -0.74 24.75
C GLU A 658 11.54 -1.98 25.48
N ASP A 659 10.73 -2.61 26.32
CA ASP A 659 11.05 -3.83 27.06
C ASP A 659 10.75 -5.13 26.30
N ALA A 660 10.30 -5.02 25.04
CA ALA A 660 9.82 -6.12 24.21
C ALA A 660 8.78 -7.04 24.87
N ALA A 661 8.02 -6.55 25.87
CA ALA A 661 6.92 -7.29 26.49
C ALA A 661 5.62 -7.25 25.66
N TRP A 662 5.49 -6.26 24.77
CA TRP A 662 4.33 -6.03 23.93
C TRP A 662 4.75 -5.77 22.48
N ALA A 663 3.87 -6.11 21.54
CA ALA A 663 4.07 -5.73 20.15
C ALA A 663 2.76 -5.44 19.41
N VAL A 664 2.77 -4.39 18.59
CA VAL A 664 1.80 -4.23 17.52
C VAL A 664 2.23 -5.17 16.40
N HIS A 665 1.49 -6.27 16.25
CA HIS A 665 1.73 -7.33 15.28
C HIS A 665 0.83 -7.13 14.07
N THR A 666 1.43 -7.02 12.88
CA THR A 666 0.70 -7.08 11.61
C THR A 666 0.97 -8.40 10.90
N ARG A 667 -0.06 -9.07 10.40
CA ARG A 667 0.06 -10.25 9.54
C ARG A 667 -0.77 -10.12 8.27
N SER A 668 -0.25 -10.64 7.16
CA SER A 668 -0.97 -10.74 5.90
C SER A 668 -0.48 -11.92 5.07
N SER A 669 -1.24 -12.28 4.04
CA SER A 669 -0.85 -13.24 3.00
C SER A 669 -1.28 -12.72 1.64
N MET A 670 -0.90 -13.39 0.55
CA MET A 670 -1.34 -12.99 -0.80
C MET A 670 -2.87 -12.98 -0.97
N THR A 671 -3.61 -13.66 -0.09
CA THR A 671 -5.07 -13.77 -0.13
C THR A 671 -5.76 -13.19 1.10
N SER A 672 -5.03 -12.63 2.06
CA SER A 672 -5.59 -12.07 3.29
C SER A 672 -5.05 -10.68 3.58
N PRO A 673 -5.92 -9.65 3.67
CA PRO A 673 -5.48 -8.28 3.97
C PRO A 673 -4.87 -8.16 5.37
N PRO A 674 -4.07 -7.10 5.62
CA PRO A 674 -3.29 -6.97 6.85
C PRO A 674 -4.16 -6.83 8.10
N VAL A 675 -4.07 -7.82 8.99
CA VAL A 675 -4.68 -7.79 10.33
C VAL A 675 -3.66 -7.26 11.31
N VAL A 676 -4.09 -6.31 12.14
CA VAL A 676 -3.25 -5.70 13.18
C VAL A 676 -3.80 -6.04 14.55
N ASP A 677 -2.98 -6.67 15.37
CA ASP A 677 -3.28 -7.07 16.74
C ASP A 677 -2.22 -6.51 17.70
N LEU A 678 -2.59 -6.24 18.94
CA LEU A 678 -1.65 -6.06 20.04
C LEU A 678 -1.44 -7.42 20.71
N VAL A 679 -0.19 -7.88 20.74
CA VAL A 679 0.19 -9.16 21.34
C VAL A 679 1.13 -8.96 22.52
N SER A 680 1.07 -9.87 23.49
CA SER A 680 2.11 -10.01 24.52
C SER A 680 3.26 -10.86 24.01
N LEU A 681 4.47 -10.60 24.52
CA LEU A 681 5.68 -11.35 24.23
C LEU A 681 6.29 -11.88 25.53
N PRO A 682 6.95 -13.05 25.51
CA PRO A 682 7.22 -13.90 24.34
C PRO A 682 6.07 -14.84 23.95
N LYS A 683 4.93 -14.84 24.66
CA LYS A 683 3.87 -15.85 24.44
C LYS A 683 3.09 -15.72 23.14
N HIS A 684 3.12 -14.54 22.50
CA HIS A 684 2.31 -14.21 21.32
C HIS A 684 0.79 -14.33 21.56
N GLU A 685 0.32 -13.98 22.76
CA GLU A 685 -1.11 -13.98 23.05
C GLU A 685 -1.73 -12.67 22.55
N THR A 686 -2.80 -12.76 21.75
CA THR A 686 -3.54 -11.57 21.31
C THR A 686 -4.31 -10.97 22.50
N VAL A 687 -3.91 -9.77 22.89
CA VAL A 687 -4.55 -9.01 23.98
C VAL A 687 -5.63 -8.09 23.43
N ARG A 688 -5.44 -7.56 22.20
CA ARG A 688 -6.44 -6.71 21.54
C ARG A 688 -6.35 -6.81 20.03
N LYS A 689 -7.50 -6.77 19.36
CA LYS A 689 -7.57 -6.59 17.91
C LYS A 689 -7.64 -5.10 17.59
N LEU A 690 -6.66 -4.58 16.84
CA LEU A 690 -6.57 -3.15 16.51
C LEU A 690 -7.21 -2.84 15.15
N LYS A 691 -6.95 -3.69 14.15
CA LYS A 691 -7.53 -3.59 12.80
C LYS A 691 -7.84 -4.99 12.28
N THR A 692 -9.11 -5.34 12.16
CA THR A 692 -9.52 -6.70 11.78
C THR A 692 -9.69 -6.87 10.28
N GLN A 693 -9.82 -5.76 9.53
CA GLN A 693 -10.19 -5.72 8.11
C GLN A 693 -11.54 -6.41 7.86
N SER A 694 -12.48 -6.36 8.80
CA SER A 694 -13.72 -7.14 8.71
C SER A 694 -14.51 -6.81 7.45
N ALA A 695 -14.72 -5.52 7.15
CA ALA A 695 -15.44 -5.08 5.96
C ALA A 695 -14.74 -5.53 4.66
N LEU A 696 -13.41 -5.38 4.58
CA LEU A 696 -12.63 -5.80 3.43
C LEU A 696 -12.64 -7.32 3.26
N LYS A 697 -12.50 -8.09 4.34
CA LYS A 697 -12.56 -9.56 4.31
C LYS A 697 -13.93 -10.07 3.87
N GLU A 698 -15.00 -9.50 4.40
CA GLU A 698 -16.37 -9.83 3.97
C GLU A 698 -16.56 -9.51 2.49
N LYS A 699 -16.06 -8.36 2.03
CA LYS A 699 -16.09 -7.97 0.62
C LYS A 699 -15.36 -8.99 -0.26
N LEU A 700 -14.13 -9.35 0.09
CA LEU A 700 -13.33 -10.33 -0.65
C LEU A 700 -13.96 -11.73 -0.62
N ALA A 701 -14.51 -12.16 0.52
CA ALA A 701 -15.20 -13.46 0.65
C ALA A 701 -16.49 -13.55 -0.20
N SER A 702 -17.16 -12.41 -0.44
CA SER A 702 -18.34 -12.34 -1.32
C SER A 702 -18.03 -12.44 -2.82
N MET A 703 -16.74 -12.55 -3.19
CA MET A 703 -16.29 -12.56 -4.58
C MET A 703 -15.65 -13.89 -4.97
N ARG A 704 -15.83 -14.28 -6.22
CA ARG A 704 -15.06 -15.37 -6.84
C ARG A 704 -13.67 -14.87 -7.27
N LEU A 705 -12.73 -14.86 -6.33
CA LEU A 705 -11.36 -14.42 -6.56
C LEU A 705 -10.51 -15.53 -7.24
N PRO A 706 -9.52 -15.17 -8.07
CA PRO A 706 -8.57 -16.11 -8.64
C PRO A 706 -7.77 -16.88 -7.58
N LYS A 707 -7.42 -18.13 -7.88
CA LYS A 707 -6.54 -18.94 -7.04
C LYS A 707 -5.10 -18.48 -7.24
N THR A 708 -4.37 -18.28 -6.14
CA THR A 708 -2.92 -18.05 -6.15
C THR A 708 -2.23 -19.32 -5.63
N GLU A 709 -1.22 -19.79 -6.34
CA GLU A 709 -0.40 -20.94 -5.94
C GLU A 709 1.07 -20.52 -5.88
N PHE A 710 1.73 -20.81 -4.76
CA PHE A 710 3.18 -20.73 -4.66
C PHE A 710 3.80 -22.02 -5.22
N LEU A 711 4.86 -21.87 -6.01
CA LEU A 711 5.53 -22.98 -6.66
C LEU A 711 7.03 -22.75 -6.68
N ARG A 712 7.76 -23.83 -6.96
CA ARG A 712 9.19 -23.79 -7.26
C ARG A 712 9.40 -24.16 -8.73
N VAL A 713 10.28 -23.41 -9.40
CA VAL A 713 10.66 -23.61 -10.80
C VAL A 713 12.13 -24.02 -10.83
N ASP A 714 12.37 -25.29 -11.15
CA ASP A 714 13.71 -25.77 -11.46
C ASP A 714 14.08 -25.36 -12.88
N ILE A 715 15.14 -24.56 -13.03
CA ILE A 715 15.62 -24.06 -14.32
C ILE A 715 16.88 -24.79 -14.80
N GLY A 716 17.27 -25.88 -14.14
CA GLY A 716 18.50 -26.62 -14.39
C GLY A 716 19.69 -26.14 -13.57
N ASP A 717 20.83 -26.84 -13.70
CA ASP A 717 22.11 -26.52 -13.04
C ASP A 717 22.02 -26.39 -11.50
N GLY A 718 21.07 -27.09 -10.88
CA GLY A 718 20.83 -27.01 -9.44
C GLY A 718 20.16 -25.72 -8.98
N ILE A 719 19.62 -24.90 -9.89
CA ILE A 719 18.96 -23.63 -9.56
C ILE A 719 17.45 -23.84 -9.51
N THR A 720 16.88 -23.63 -8.34
CA THR A 720 15.42 -23.61 -8.13
C THR A 720 14.97 -22.23 -7.67
N LEU A 721 14.06 -21.63 -8.44
CA LEU A 721 13.49 -20.31 -8.17
C LEU A 721 12.15 -20.44 -7.45
N ASP A 722 11.89 -19.57 -6.48
CA ASP A 722 10.55 -19.44 -5.89
C ASP A 722 9.67 -18.62 -6.82
N GLY A 723 8.38 -18.98 -6.93
CA GLY A 723 7.42 -18.31 -7.77
C GLY A 723 6.00 -18.38 -7.25
N TRP A 724 5.11 -17.59 -7.84
CA TRP A 724 3.67 -17.72 -7.67
C TRP A 724 2.95 -17.61 -9.01
N MET A 725 1.76 -18.22 -9.09
CA MET A 725 0.88 -18.17 -10.26
C MET A 725 -0.56 -17.92 -9.83
N MET A 726 -1.22 -16.96 -10.48
CA MET A 726 -2.63 -16.60 -10.30
C MET A 726 -3.45 -17.03 -11.50
N SER A 727 -4.57 -17.68 -11.24
CA SER A 727 -5.49 -18.15 -12.29
C SER A 727 -6.94 -18.16 -11.81
N ALA A 728 -7.84 -17.72 -12.69
CA ALA A 728 -9.28 -17.95 -12.55
C ALA A 728 -9.77 -19.14 -13.41
N ALA A 729 -8.87 -19.82 -14.12
CA ALA A 729 -9.22 -20.97 -14.96
C ALA A 729 -9.65 -22.17 -14.10
N ASP A 730 -10.68 -22.87 -14.57
CA ASP A 730 -11.16 -24.07 -13.88
C ASP A 730 -10.09 -25.19 -13.93
N PRO A 731 -9.92 -25.97 -12.85
CA PRO A 731 -9.00 -27.10 -12.84
C PRO A 731 -9.31 -28.07 -14.00
N GLY A 732 -8.30 -28.35 -14.84
CA GLY A 732 -8.44 -29.23 -16.00
C GLY A 732 -8.91 -28.56 -17.30
N SER A 733 -9.07 -27.23 -17.32
CA SER A 733 -9.28 -26.47 -18.55
C SER A 733 -8.17 -26.75 -19.57
N LYS A 734 -8.56 -27.11 -20.80
CA LYS A 734 -7.65 -27.25 -21.96
C LYS A 734 -7.50 -25.96 -22.76
N SER A 735 -8.17 -24.89 -22.33
CA SER A 735 -8.07 -23.59 -22.99
C SER A 735 -6.66 -23.04 -22.83
N LYS A 736 -6.13 -22.46 -23.90
CA LYS A 736 -4.83 -21.80 -23.90
C LYS A 736 -5.00 -20.36 -23.41
N HIS A 737 -4.26 -19.98 -22.37
CA HIS A 737 -4.31 -18.67 -21.71
C HIS A 737 -3.01 -17.89 -21.95
N PRO A 738 -3.09 -16.55 -22.11
CA PRO A 738 -1.90 -15.72 -22.15
C PRO A 738 -1.21 -15.70 -20.77
N LEU A 739 0.11 -15.75 -20.75
CA LEU A 739 0.94 -15.62 -19.55
C LEU A 739 1.43 -14.17 -19.41
N LEU A 740 1.21 -13.54 -18.27
CA LEU A 740 1.77 -12.24 -17.92
C LEU A 740 2.71 -12.39 -16.71
N MET A 741 4.00 -12.19 -16.92
CA MET A 741 5.01 -12.17 -15.86
C MET A 741 5.05 -10.80 -15.17
N HIS A 742 5.06 -10.78 -13.85
CA HIS A 742 5.37 -9.61 -13.02
C HIS A 742 6.79 -9.76 -12.47
N VAL A 743 7.66 -8.83 -12.81
CA VAL A 743 9.10 -8.92 -12.49
C VAL A 743 9.60 -7.69 -11.75
N TYR A 744 10.54 -7.91 -10.82
CA TYR A 744 11.49 -6.88 -10.40
C TYR A 744 12.91 -7.25 -10.83
N GLY A 745 13.38 -8.45 -10.46
CA GLY A 745 14.59 -9.06 -11.02
C GLY A 745 15.92 -8.44 -10.61
N GLU A 746 15.93 -7.41 -9.76
CA GLU A 746 17.13 -6.70 -9.30
C GLU A 746 17.26 -6.68 -7.75
N PRO A 747 18.44 -6.37 -7.18
CA PRO A 747 18.71 -6.44 -5.74
C PRO A 747 17.79 -5.62 -4.82
N ALA A 748 17.12 -4.59 -5.32
CA ALA A 748 16.26 -3.73 -4.53
C ALA A 748 14.86 -4.32 -4.20
N GLY A 749 14.44 -5.43 -4.81
CA GLY A 749 13.05 -5.89 -4.68
C GLY A 749 12.84 -7.40 -4.83
N GLN A 750 11.90 -7.91 -4.03
CA GLN A 750 11.42 -9.29 -4.06
C GLN A 750 9.95 -9.28 -4.47
N THR A 751 9.56 -10.01 -5.51
CA THR A 751 8.16 -10.07 -5.99
C THR A 751 7.46 -11.35 -5.56
N VAL A 752 8.18 -12.36 -5.10
CA VAL A 752 7.63 -13.62 -4.60
C VAL A 752 7.60 -13.62 -3.08
N ARG A 753 6.55 -13.01 -2.53
CA ARG A 753 6.30 -12.93 -1.09
C ARG A 753 4.85 -13.27 -0.78
N ASP A 754 4.62 -14.08 0.24
CA ASP A 754 3.30 -14.38 0.78
C ASP A 754 2.81 -13.23 1.66
N SER A 755 2.44 -12.13 1.01
CA SER A 755 2.01 -10.87 1.64
C SER A 755 0.93 -10.20 0.81
N TRP A 756 0.05 -9.46 1.46
CA TRP A 756 -0.99 -8.69 0.77
C TRP A 756 -0.38 -7.59 -0.11
N GLY A 757 -0.64 -7.62 -1.42
CA GLY A 757 -0.09 -6.66 -2.39
C GLY A 757 -1.02 -5.48 -2.72
N GLY A 758 -2.11 -5.30 -1.96
CA GLY A 758 -3.03 -4.17 -2.11
C GLY A 758 -3.65 -4.07 -3.51
N GLN A 759 -3.78 -2.84 -4.01
CA GLN A 759 -4.39 -2.56 -5.32
C GLN A 759 -3.69 -3.26 -6.50
N LYS A 760 -2.38 -3.54 -6.41
CA LYS A 760 -1.65 -4.27 -7.45
C LYS A 760 -2.11 -5.73 -7.52
N THR A 761 -2.26 -6.41 -6.38
CA THR A 761 -2.82 -7.77 -6.33
C THR A 761 -4.26 -7.79 -6.84
N LEU A 762 -5.07 -6.79 -6.48
CA LEU A 762 -6.43 -6.68 -7.02
C LEU A 762 -6.43 -6.50 -8.55
N TRP A 763 -5.51 -5.71 -9.09
CA TRP A 763 -5.35 -5.55 -10.54
C TRP A 763 -4.89 -6.86 -11.22
N HIS A 764 -3.97 -7.61 -10.62
CA HIS A 764 -3.60 -8.94 -11.11
C HIS A 764 -4.76 -9.93 -11.06
N TRP A 765 -5.56 -9.89 -10.00
CA TRP A 765 -6.77 -10.71 -9.92
C TRP A 765 -7.80 -10.33 -10.97
N MET A 766 -7.97 -9.04 -11.25
CA MET A 766 -8.81 -8.56 -12.34
C MET A 766 -8.35 -9.12 -13.70
N LEU A 767 -7.05 -9.07 -14.00
CA LEU A 767 -6.50 -9.66 -15.21
C LEU A 767 -6.72 -11.18 -15.24
N ALA A 768 -6.51 -11.87 -14.13
CA ALA A 768 -6.77 -13.31 -14.07
C ALA A 768 -8.26 -13.64 -14.30
N GLN A 769 -9.19 -12.82 -13.80
CA GLN A 769 -10.63 -12.95 -14.11
C GLN A 769 -10.97 -12.65 -15.59
N GLN A 770 -10.17 -11.83 -16.28
CA GLN A 770 -10.29 -11.64 -17.72
C GLN A 770 -9.75 -12.83 -18.52
N GLY A 771 -9.02 -13.75 -17.88
CA GLY A 771 -8.52 -14.99 -18.46
C GLY A 771 -7.01 -15.02 -18.70
N TYR A 772 -6.24 -14.08 -18.16
CA TYR A 772 -4.78 -14.17 -18.09
C TYR A 772 -4.34 -15.17 -17.01
N ILE A 773 -3.17 -15.76 -17.19
CA ILE A 773 -2.40 -16.33 -16.09
C ILE A 773 -1.36 -15.29 -15.71
N VAL A 774 -1.41 -14.78 -14.48
CA VAL A 774 -0.42 -13.82 -13.97
C VAL A 774 0.55 -14.57 -13.08
N ALA A 775 1.85 -14.43 -13.30
CA ALA A 775 2.86 -15.15 -12.51
C ALA A 775 4.06 -14.26 -12.18
N SER A 776 4.88 -14.70 -11.25
CA SER A 776 6.16 -14.08 -10.91
C SER A 776 7.13 -15.14 -10.44
N VAL A 777 8.41 -14.93 -10.72
CA VAL A 777 9.52 -15.72 -10.17
C VAL A 777 10.57 -14.75 -9.62
N ASP A 778 11.22 -15.12 -8.52
CA ASP A 778 12.38 -14.38 -8.03
C ASP A 778 13.64 -15.09 -8.53
N THR A 779 14.36 -14.44 -9.44
CA THR A 779 15.67 -14.89 -9.93
C THR A 779 16.76 -14.65 -8.88
N ARG A 780 17.93 -15.28 -9.06
CA ARG A 780 19.07 -14.99 -8.19
C ARG A 780 19.47 -13.51 -8.34
N GLY A 781 19.95 -12.92 -7.25
CA GLY A 781 20.21 -11.48 -7.17
C GLY A 781 19.17 -10.70 -6.36
N THR A 782 17.94 -11.22 -6.25
CA THR A 782 16.87 -10.64 -5.43
C THR A 782 17.21 -10.68 -3.93
N PRO A 783 16.64 -9.79 -3.09
CA PRO A 783 16.95 -9.73 -1.66
C PRO A 783 16.26 -10.83 -0.83
N ALA A 784 15.84 -11.94 -1.47
CA ALA A 784 15.24 -13.08 -0.81
C ALA A 784 16.19 -13.63 0.28
N PRO A 785 15.67 -14.08 1.44
CA PRO A 785 16.49 -14.62 2.54
C PRO A 785 16.98 -16.05 2.23
N ARG A 786 17.82 -16.17 1.20
CA ARG A 786 18.40 -17.44 0.71
C ARG A 786 19.94 -17.43 0.77
N GLY A 787 20.50 -16.65 1.68
CA GLY A 787 21.93 -16.52 1.87
C GLY A 787 22.61 -15.56 0.88
N ARG A 788 23.89 -15.30 1.16
CA ARG A 788 24.78 -14.41 0.42
C ARG A 788 24.87 -14.79 -1.05
N ASP A 789 25.15 -16.06 -1.33
CA ASP A 789 25.45 -16.53 -2.69
C ASP A 789 24.24 -16.38 -3.63
N TRP A 790 23.03 -16.48 -3.09
CA TRP A 790 21.82 -16.13 -3.83
C TRP A 790 21.80 -14.64 -4.20
N ARG A 791 21.92 -13.77 -3.19
CA ARG A 791 21.83 -12.31 -3.35
C ARG A 791 22.95 -11.74 -4.23
N LYS A 792 24.18 -12.24 -4.12
CA LYS A 792 25.37 -11.66 -4.76
C LYS A 792 25.73 -12.27 -6.11
N SER A 793 25.00 -13.29 -6.55
CA SER A 793 25.20 -13.97 -7.84
C SER A 793 25.22 -13.04 -9.06
N VAL A 794 24.50 -11.91 -9.00
CA VAL A 794 24.38 -10.93 -10.09
C VAL A 794 25.47 -9.87 -10.10
N TYR A 795 26.43 -9.93 -9.17
CA TYR A 795 27.51 -8.94 -9.10
C TYR A 795 28.21 -8.81 -10.46
N ARG A 796 28.32 -7.58 -10.94
CA ARG A 796 28.87 -7.18 -12.25
C ARG A 796 28.10 -7.68 -13.48
N GLN A 797 26.96 -8.34 -13.29
CA GLN A 797 26.16 -9.01 -14.33
C GLN A 797 24.65 -8.73 -14.20
N LEU A 798 24.28 -7.59 -13.59
CA LEU A 798 22.90 -7.14 -13.49
C LEU A 798 22.34 -6.82 -14.90
N GLY A 799 21.13 -7.29 -15.20
CA GLY A 799 20.53 -7.29 -16.54
C GLY A 799 20.93 -8.50 -17.41
N ILE A 800 21.92 -9.30 -16.98
CA ILE A 800 22.42 -10.47 -17.73
C ILE A 800 21.88 -11.76 -17.09
N ILE A 801 22.26 -12.03 -15.84
CA ILE A 801 21.90 -13.27 -15.15
C ILE A 801 20.40 -13.32 -14.85
N ASN A 802 19.85 -12.25 -14.27
CA ASN A 802 18.43 -12.16 -13.93
C ASN A 802 17.55 -12.29 -15.18
N ALA A 803 17.91 -11.67 -16.31
CA ALA A 803 17.14 -11.80 -17.55
C ALA A 803 17.18 -13.23 -18.11
N ARG A 804 18.34 -13.90 -18.06
CA ARG A 804 18.50 -15.31 -18.49
C ARG A 804 17.66 -16.26 -17.65
N GLU A 805 17.70 -16.10 -16.33
CA GLU A 805 16.97 -16.96 -15.41
C GLU A 805 15.46 -16.75 -15.49
N GLU A 806 15.01 -15.52 -15.69
CA GLU A 806 13.59 -15.20 -15.95
C GLU A 806 13.10 -15.92 -17.22
N ALA A 807 13.86 -15.84 -18.32
CA ALA A 807 13.51 -16.52 -19.57
C ALA A 807 13.51 -18.05 -19.42
N ALA A 808 14.48 -18.61 -18.69
CA ALA A 808 14.52 -20.05 -18.40
C ALA A 808 13.30 -20.49 -17.58
N ALA A 809 12.93 -19.71 -16.56
CA ALA A 809 11.76 -19.99 -15.73
C ALA A 809 10.47 -19.96 -16.53
N VAL A 810 10.29 -18.97 -17.41
CA VAL A 810 9.13 -18.90 -18.31
C VAL A 810 9.06 -20.12 -19.23
N ARG A 811 10.19 -20.54 -19.84
CA ARG A 811 10.22 -21.77 -20.66
C ARG A 811 9.79 -22.99 -19.85
N MET A 812 10.23 -23.10 -18.60
CA MET A 812 9.84 -24.20 -17.73
C MET A 812 8.37 -24.17 -17.32
N LEU A 813 7.81 -22.98 -17.06
CA LEU A 813 6.38 -22.83 -16.82
C LEU A 813 5.56 -23.25 -18.04
N LEU A 814 5.94 -22.81 -19.24
CA LEU A 814 5.28 -23.18 -20.50
C LEU A 814 5.33 -24.69 -20.75
N GLN A 815 6.44 -25.35 -20.41
CA GLN A 815 6.58 -26.81 -20.53
C GLN A 815 5.75 -27.56 -19.49
N ARG A 816 5.69 -27.06 -18.25
CA ARG A 816 4.97 -27.70 -17.14
C ARG A 816 3.44 -27.58 -17.25
N HIS A 817 2.96 -26.55 -17.93
CA HIS A 817 1.55 -26.18 -17.92
C HIS A 817 0.96 -26.05 -19.33
N ASP A 818 0.31 -27.11 -19.80
CA ASP A 818 -0.34 -27.19 -21.12
C ASP A 818 -1.46 -26.17 -21.34
N PHE A 819 -1.98 -25.51 -20.32
CA PHE A 819 -2.97 -24.44 -20.49
C PHE A 819 -2.31 -23.07 -20.78
N LEU A 820 -0.98 -22.94 -20.71
CA LEU A 820 -0.29 -21.73 -21.11
C LEU A 820 -0.08 -21.68 -22.63
N ASP A 821 -0.26 -20.50 -23.21
CA ASP A 821 -0.04 -20.25 -24.64
C ASP A 821 1.37 -19.68 -24.89
N PRO A 822 2.30 -20.46 -25.47
CA PRO A 822 3.65 -19.97 -25.73
C PRO A 822 3.71 -18.83 -26.75
N LYS A 823 2.63 -18.58 -27.50
CA LYS A 823 2.53 -17.45 -28.46
C LYS A 823 2.00 -16.17 -27.83
N ARG A 824 1.65 -16.20 -26.53
CA ARG A 824 1.08 -15.06 -25.80
C ARG A 824 1.71 -14.98 -24.42
N VAL A 825 3.00 -14.67 -24.40
CA VAL A 825 3.76 -14.37 -23.19
C VAL A 825 4.05 -12.88 -23.16
N GLY A 826 3.66 -12.22 -22.07
CA GLY A 826 4.05 -10.86 -21.79
C GLY A 826 4.74 -10.71 -20.44
N ILE A 827 5.34 -9.55 -20.23
CA ILE A 827 6.07 -9.22 -19.00
C ILE A 827 5.82 -7.76 -18.62
N TRP A 828 5.76 -7.47 -17.32
CA TRP A 828 5.70 -6.09 -16.84
C TRP A 828 6.46 -5.90 -15.52
N GLY A 829 7.02 -4.71 -15.34
CA GLY A 829 7.72 -4.32 -14.13
C GLY A 829 7.94 -2.81 -14.05
N TRP A 830 8.39 -2.37 -12.88
CA TRP A 830 8.62 -0.96 -12.54
C TRP A 830 10.05 -0.75 -12.04
N SER A 831 10.71 0.36 -12.40
CA SER A 831 12.09 0.67 -11.97
C SER A 831 13.06 -0.40 -12.48
N GLY A 832 13.86 -1.04 -11.63
CA GLY A 832 14.64 -2.24 -11.97
C GLY A 832 13.81 -3.36 -12.62
N GLY A 833 12.51 -3.49 -12.26
CA GLY A 833 11.57 -4.37 -12.96
C GLY A 833 11.21 -3.90 -14.36
N GLY A 834 11.20 -2.59 -14.59
CA GLY A 834 11.06 -2.00 -15.91
C GLY A 834 12.28 -2.32 -16.77
N SER A 835 13.49 -2.21 -16.21
CA SER A 835 14.74 -2.63 -16.86
C SER A 835 14.70 -4.12 -17.20
N SER A 836 14.31 -4.97 -16.25
CA SER A 836 14.14 -6.42 -16.48
C SER A 836 13.10 -6.74 -17.56
N SER A 837 12.03 -5.94 -17.68
CA SER A 837 11.04 -6.08 -18.76
C SER A 837 11.62 -5.70 -20.13
N LEU A 838 12.48 -4.68 -20.19
CA LEU A 838 13.22 -4.32 -21.41
C LEU A 838 14.25 -5.41 -21.78
N ASP A 839 15.03 -5.89 -20.82
CA ASP A 839 15.99 -6.98 -21.05
C ASP A 839 15.29 -8.24 -21.58
N ALA A 840 14.14 -8.60 -21.01
CA ALA A 840 13.35 -9.74 -21.47
C ALA A 840 12.91 -9.60 -22.94
N ILE A 841 12.29 -8.49 -23.32
CA ILE A 841 11.75 -8.30 -24.68
C ILE A 841 12.83 -8.06 -25.74
N PHE A 842 13.98 -7.51 -25.36
CA PHE A 842 15.09 -7.27 -26.29
C PHE A 842 16.02 -8.48 -26.42
N ARG A 843 16.27 -9.24 -25.35
CA ARG A 843 17.22 -10.37 -25.38
C ARG A 843 16.56 -11.71 -25.73
N TYR A 844 15.27 -11.87 -25.42
CA TYR A 844 14.50 -13.07 -25.72
C TYR A 844 13.23 -12.76 -26.52
N PRO A 845 13.34 -12.06 -27.67
CA PRO A 845 12.20 -11.63 -28.48
C PRO A 845 11.40 -12.79 -29.08
N GLU A 846 11.97 -14.01 -29.12
CA GLU A 846 11.26 -15.22 -29.53
C GLU A 846 10.30 -15.76 -28.46
N LEU A 847 10.50 -15.35 -27.20
CA LEU A 847 9.73 -15.80 -26.05
C LEU A 847 8.69 -14.75 -25.65
N TYR A 848 9.11 -13.50 -25.47
CA TYR A 848 8.23 -12.41 -25.03
C TYR A 848 7.63 -11.68 -26.22
N HIS A 849 6.31 -11.52 -26.22
CA HIS A 849 5.56 -10.93 -27.32
C HIS A 849 5.05 -9.52 -26.99
N THR A 850 4.90 -9.21 -25.69
CA THR A 850 4.41 -7.91 -25.20
C THR A 850 5.10 -7.55 -23.89
N ALA A 851 5.62 -6.33 -23.76
CA ALA A 851 6.25 -5.85 -22.53
C ALA A 851 5.73 -4.47 -22.11
N ILE A 852 5.61 -4.27 -20.80
CA ILE A 852 5.34 -2.97 -20.19
C ILE A 852 6.49 -2.63 -19.24
N ALA A 853 7.25 -1.58 -19.57
CA ALA A 853 8.35 -1.08 -18.76
C ALA A 853 7.95 0.26 -18.13
N VAL A 854 7.72 0.27 -16.82
CA VAL A 854 7.40 1.50 -16.07
C VAL A 854 8.65 2.04 -15.39
N ALA A 855 8.96 3.31 -15.58
CA ALA A 855 10.14 3.99 -15.07
C ALA A 855 11.46 3.18 -15.20
N PRO A 856 11.77 2.55 -16.36
CA PRO A 856 12.93 1.67 -16.49
C PRO A 856 14.25 2.45 -16.46
N VAL A 857 15.35 1.77 -16.11
CA VAL A 857 16.74 2.22 -16.28
C VAL A 857 17.30 1.59 -17.57
N PRO A 858 17.26 2.26 -18.74
CA PRO A 858 17.66 1.62 -20.00
C PRO A 858 19.17 1.58 -20.21
N ASP A 859 19.89 2.53 -19.61
CA ASP A 859 21.34 2.65 -19.61
C ASP A 859 21.81 2.80 -18.16
N ARG A 860 22.50 1.78 -17.67
CA ARG A 860 23.02 1.70 -16.29
C ARG A 860 23.97 2.84 -15.95
N ARG A 861 24.68 3.39 -16.94
CA ARG A 861 25.59 4.54 -16.75
C ARG A 861 24.86 5.83 -16.38
N LEU A 862 23.53 5.87 -16.52
CA LEU A 862 22.72 7.06 -16.23
C LEU A 862 22.14 7.07 -14.82
N TYR A 863 22.26 5.97 -14.09
CA TYR A 863 21.83 5.85 -12.70
C TYR A 863 22.94 6.30 -11.74
N ASP A 864 22.62 6.45 -10.46
CA ASP A 864 23.55 7.05 -9.50
C ASP A 864 24.75 6.16 -9.15
N THR A 865 25.78 6.77 -8.60
CA THR A 865 27.03 6.09 -8.21
C THR A 865 26.84 5.05 -7.10
N ILE A 866 26.03 5.32 -6.07
CA ILE A 866 25.94 4.44 -4.90
C ILE A 866 25.26 3.13 -5.26
N TYR A 867 24.14 3.17 -5.97
CA TYR A 867 23.44 1.96 -6.39
C TYR A 867 24.23 1.21 -7.46
N GLU A 868 24.54 1.88 -8.57
CA GLU A 868 25.02 1.17 -9.75
C GLU A 868 26.43 0.62 -9.51
N GLU A 869 27.33 1.37 -8.88
CA GLU A 869 28.70 0.89 -8.62
C GLU A 869 28.74 -0.22 -7.57
N ARG A 870 27.79 -0.27 -6.62
CA ARG A 870 27.67 -1.37 -5.64
C ARG A 870 27.45 -2.71 -6.33
N TYR A 871 26.59 -2.73 -7.35
CA TYR A 871 26.20 -3.98 -8.02
C TYR A 871 26.99 -4.25 -9.29
N MET A 872 27.45 -3.22 -10.00
CA MET A 872 28.14 -3.34 -11.29
C MET A 872 29.64 -3.04 -11.24
N GLY A 873 30.17 -2.57 -10.11
CA GLY A 873 31.53 -2.03 -10.03
C GLY A 873 31.67 -0.69 -10.77
N LEU A 874 32.90 -0.19 -10.91
CA LEU A 874 33.13 1.05 -11.65
C LEU A 874 32.96 0.84 -13.17
N PRO A 875 32.38 1.79 -13.93
CA PRO A 875 32.18 1.65 -15.37
C PRO A 875 33.45 1.31 -16.16
N GLN A 876 34.60 1.89 -15.79
CA GLN A 876 35.89 1.63 -16.44
C GLN A 876 36.44 0.22 -16.16
N ASP A 877 36.05 -0.40 -15.04
CA ASP A 877 36.51 -1.74 -14.66
C ASP A 877 35.58 -2.84 -15.16
N ASN A 878 34.33 -2.50 -15.51
CA ASN A 878 33.27 -3.43 -15.90
C ASN A 878 32.53 -3.00 -17.18
N GLU A 879 33.24 -2.47 -18.17
CA GLU A 879 32.63 -1.88 -19.37
C GLU A 879 31.66 -2.82 -20.10
N GLU A 880 32.05 -4.10 -20.29
CA GLU A 880 31.20 -5.13 -20.89
C GLU A 880 29.95 -5.39 -20.06
N GLY A 881 30.07 -5.51 -18.74
CA GLY A 881 28.91 -5.69 -17.85
C GLY A 881 27.93 -4.52 -17.93
N TYR A 882 28.42 -3.28 -17.93
CA TYR A 882 27.57 -2.10 -18.11
C TYR A 882 26.96 -2.02 -19.52
N LYS A 883 27.67 -2.47 -20.56
CA LYS A 883 27.15 -2.51 -21.93
C LYS A 883 26.06 -3.57 -22.03
N ASP A 884 26.41 -4.81 -21.75
CA ASP A 884 25.52 -5.96 -21.93
C ASP A 884 24.34 -5.87 -20.96
N GLY A 885 24.56 -5.49 -19.70
CA GLY A 885 23.50 -5.33 -18.70
C GLY A 885 22.55 -4.15 -18.96
N SER A 886 22.85 -3.25 -19.90
CA SER A 886 21.98 -2.12 -20.24
C SER A 886 21.02 -2.48 -21.39
N PRO A 887 19.69 -2.50 -21.16
CA PRO A 887 18.73 -2.90 -22.18
C PRO A 887 18.83 -2.11 -23.50
N ILE A 888 19.21 -0.83 -23.43
CA ILE A 888 19.32 0.05 -24.61
C ILE A 888 20.26 -0.52 -25.69
N THR A 889 21.27 -1.31 -25.30
CA THR A 889 22.23 -1.89 -26.24
C THR A 889 21.63 -3.00 -27.11
N HIS A 890 20.51 -3.59 -26.65
CA HIS A 890 19.79 -4.66 -27.33
C HIS A 890 18.51 -4.15 -28.02
N ALA A 891 18.24 -2.83 -28.02
CA ALA A 891 17.00 -2.25 -28.55
C ALA A 891 16.70 -2.63 -30.02
N ALA A 892 17.75 -2.85 -30.83
CA ALA A 892 17.65 -3.32 -32.21
C ALA A 892 16.99 -4.71 -32.37
N ASN A 893 16.88 -5.48 -31.28
CA ASN A 893 16.29 -6.81 -31.28
C ASN A 893 14.79 -6.82 -31.00
N LEU A 894 14.15 -5.67 -30.74
CA LEU A 894 12.70 -5.62 -30.49
C LEU A 894 11.92 -6.22 -31.69
N GLN A 895 11.08 -7.23 -31.40
CA GLN A 895 10.14 -7.85 -32.33
C GLN A 895 8.67 -7.73 -31.88
N GLY A 896 8.43 -7.71 -30.56
CA GLY A 896 7.09 -7.65 -29.96
C GLY A 896 6.57 -6.24 -29.71
N ASN A 897 5.50 -6.15 -28.92
CA ASN A 897 4.86 -4.89 -28.55
C ASN A 897 5.47 -4.32 -27.27
N LEU A 898 5.95 -3.08 -27.28
CA LEU A 898 6.55 -2.43 -26.12
C LEU A 898 5.77 -1.18 -25.73
N LEU A 899 5.36 -1.11 -24.45
CA LEU A 899 4.88 0.11 -23.81
C LEU A 899 5.90 0.59 -22.78
N ILE A 900 6.39 1.82 -22.95
CA ILE A 900 7.24 2.52 -21.99
C ILE A 900 6.38 3.56 -21.26
N VAL A 901 6.39 3.56 -19.94
CA VAL A 901 5.67 4.56 -19.13
C VAL A 901 6.64 5.24 -18.19
N HIS A 902 6.63 6.57 -18.11
CA HIS A 902 7.61 7.29 -17.28
C HIS A 902 7.07 8.62 -16.78
N GLY A 903 7.39 8.99 -15.53
CA GLY A 903 7.14 10.35 -15.02
C GLY A 903 8.20 11.34 -15.52
N THR A 904 7.81 12.44 -16.17
CA THR A 904 8.82 13.40 -16.66
C THR A 904 9.50 14.21 -15.55
N GLY A 905 8.97 14.12 -14.32
CA GLY A 905 9.54 14.72 -13.11
C GLY A 905 10.19 13.69 -12.19
N ASP A 906 10.53 12.50 -12.70
CA ASP A 906 11.21 11.45 -11.96
C ASP A 906 12.64 11.87 -11.59
N ASP A 907 12.86 12.09 -10.30
CA ASP A 907 14.15 12.45 -9.71
C ASP A 907 15.05 11.24 -9.42
N ASN A 908 14.54 10.03 -9.60
CA ASN A 908 15.25 8.77 -9.33
C ASN A 908 15.81 8.17 -10.61
N VAL A 909 14.90 7.67 -11.44
CA VAL A 909 15.22 7.13 -12.75
C VAL A 909 14.92 8.23 -13.74
N HIS A 910 15.93 9.02 -14.04
CA HIS A 910 15.73 10.22 -14.86
C HIS A 910 15.12 9.90 -16.23
N TYR A 911 14.11 10.68 -16.62
CA TYR A 911 13.43 10.59 -17.92
C TYR A 911 14.39 10.65 -19.13
N GLN A 912 15.59 11.24 -18.94
CA GLN A 912 16.70 11.19 -19.89
C GLN A 912 17.00 9.77 -20.42
N GLY A 913 16.90 8.74 -19.58
CA GLY A 913 17.15 7.36 -19.99
C GLY A 913 16.14 6.87 -21.03
N VAL A 914 14.86 7.21 -20.84
CA VAL A 914 13.81 6.86 -21.80
C VAL A 914 13.95 7.63 -23.11
N GLU A 915 14.27 8.93 -23.07
CA GLU A 915 14.54 9.70 -24.30
C GLU A 915 15.68 9.08 -25.13
N LYS A 916 16.78 8.64 -24.47
CA LYS A 916 17.86 7.91 -25.13
C LYS A 916 17.41 6.56 -25.71
N LEU A 917 16.57 5.81 -24.98
CA LEU A 917 16.02 4.55 -25.49
C LEU A 917 15.12 4.78 -26.70
N MET A 918 14.29 5.83 -26.68
CA MET A 918 13.45 6.22 -27.81
C MET A 918 14.29 6.51 -29.05
N ASP A 919 15.37 7.30 -28.90
CA ASP A 919 16.30 7.60 -29.99
C ASP A 919 16.93 6.31 -30.57
N ALA A 920 17.38 5.40 -29.71
CA ALA A 920 17.92 4.11 -30.13
C ALA A 920 16.88 3.23 -30.89
N LEU A 921 15.63 3.19 -30.42
CA LEU A 921 14.56 2.45 -31.08
C LEU A 921 14.19 3.08 -32.44
N ILE A 922 14.13 4.42 -32.52
CA ILE A 922 13.89 5.16 -33.76
C ILE A 922 15.01 4.89 -34.77
N ALA A 923 16.28 4.97 -34.35
CA ALA A 923 17.43 4.70 -35.20
C ALA A 923 17.42 3.27 -35.79
N ASN A 924 16.83 2.32 -35.07
CA ASN A 924 16.67 0.93 -35.51
C ASN A 924 15.31 0.65 -36.17
N ASN A 925 14.52 1.68 -36.48
CA ASN A 925 13.19 1.58 -37.10
C ASN A 925 12.26 0.61 -36.36
N LYS A 926 12.25 0.68 -35.02
CA LYS A 926 11.40 -0.16 -34.15
C LYS A 926 10.13 0.57 -33.75
N SER A 927 9.01 -0.16 -33.75
CA SER A 927 7.72 0.34 -33.28
C SER A 927 7.58 0.14 -31.76
N PHE A 928 7.19 1.18 -31.06
CA PHE A 928 6.94 1.17 -29.62
C PHE A 928 5.90 2.23 -29.24
N THR A 929 5.32 2.11 -28.05
CA THR A 929 4.41 3.09 -27.47
C THR A 929 5.07 3.70 -26.23
N VAL A 930 4.96 5.03 -26.08
CA VAL A 930 5.44 5.73 -24.88
C VAL A 930 4.30 6.54 -24.26
N MET A 931 4.21 6.54 -22.92
CA MET A 931 3.34 7.43 -22.16
C MET A 931 4.15 8.21 -21.12
N PRO A 932 4.55 9.45 -21.44
CA PRO A 932 5.08 10.36 -20.43
C PRO A 932 3.95 10.85 -19.52
N TYR A 933 4.18 10.83 -18.21
CA TYR A 933 3.33 11.44 -17.19
C TYR A 933 3.94 12.77 -16.76
N PRO A 934 3.42 13.92 -17.24
CA PRO A 934 4.06 15.20 -17.04
C PRO A 934 4.26 15.54 -15.56
N ASN A 935 5.48 15.85 -15.12
CA ASN A 935 5.79 16.26 -13.75
C ASN A 935 5.40 15.24 -12.65
N ARG A 936 5.25 13.95 -13.00
CA ARG A 936 5.06 12.89 -12.00
C ARG A 936 6.43 12.36 -11.60
N ASP A 937 6.57 12.07 -10.32
CA ASP A 937 7.78 11.45 -9.75
C ASP A 937 7.84 9.95 -10.08
N HIS A 938 8.86 9.29 -9.54
CA HIS A 938 9.11 7.85 -9.75
C HIS A 938 7.91 6.94 -9.43
N SER A 939 7.02 7.36 -8.53
CA SER A 939 5.87 6.55 -8.10
C SER A 939 4.64 6.69 -9.00
N ILE A 940 4.59 7.72 -9.86
CA ILE A 940 3.47 8.01 -10.79
C ILE A 940 2.10 7.90 -10.09
N ASN A 941 2.01 8.43 -8.87
CA ASN A 941 0.78 8.38 -8.05
C ASN A 941 0.31 9.77 -7.61
N THR A 942 1.02 10.83 -8.02
CA THR A 942 0.68 12.22 -7.72
C THR A 942 -0.19 12.84 -8.82
N GLY A 943 -1.07 13.77 -8.42
CA GLY A 943 -2.06 14.40 -9.30
C GLY A 943 -3.36 13.61 -9.42
N LYS A 944 -4.46 14.33 -9.67
CA LYS A 944 -5.81 13.74 -9.75
C LYS A 944 -5.90 12.75 -10.91
N GLY A 945 -6.36 11.53 -10.62
CA GLY A 945 -6.64 10.49 -11.63
C GLY A 945 -5.42 9.69 -12.13
N THR A 946 -4.20 10.03 -11.69
CA THR A 946 -2.96 9.43 -12.22
C THR A 946 -2.92 7.91 -12.11
N THR A 947 -3.10 7.35 -10.90
CA THR A 947 -3.05 5.90 -10.67
C THR A 947 -4.10 5.13 -11.47
N ARG A 948 -5.32 5.68 -11.56
CA ARG A 948 -6.43 5.08 -12.31
C ARG A 948 -6.17 5.09 -13.82
N HIS A 949 -5.64 6.19 -14.36
CA HIS A 949 -5.25 6.28 -15.78
C HIS A 949 -4.12 5.31 -16.12
N LEU A 950 -3.12 5.20 -15.24
CA LEU A 950 -1.98 4.28 -15.42
C LEU A 950 -2.42 2.83 -15.57
N HIS A 951 -3.22 2.34 -14.62
CA HIS A 951 -3.68 0.96 -14.70
C HIS A 951 -4.67 0.74 -15.85
N GLU A 952 -5.40 1.77 -16.29
CA GLU A 952 -6.20 1.69 -17.52
C GLU A 952 -5.34 1.52 -18.77
N LEU A 953 -4.32 2.37 -18.92
CA LEU A 953 -3.39 2.31 -20.04
C LEU A 953 -2.74 0.94 -20.14
N MET A 954 -2.23 0.43 -19.01
CA MET A 954 -1.59 -0.88 -18.96
C MET A 954 -2.59 -2.00 -19.30
N THR A 955 -3.80 -1.95 -18.74
CA THR A 955 -4.86 -2.95 -19.03
C THR A 955 -5.27 -2.92 -20.50
N ARG A 956 -5.47 -1.72 -21.07
CA ARG A 956 -5.84 -1.54 -22.47
C ARG A 956 -4.74 -2.07 -23.40
N PHE A 957 -3.48 -1.76 -23.10
CA PHE A 957 -2.34 -2.24 -23.86
C PHE A 957 -2.24 -3.77 -23.85
N LEU A 958 -2.41 -4.41 -22.68
CA LEU A 958 -2.47 -5.86 -22.58
C LEU A 958 -3.64 -6.44 -23.38
N ASN A 959 -4.84 -5.89 -23.25
CA ASN A 959 -6.02 -6.39 -23.98
C ASN A 959 -5.88 -6.27 -25.50
N GLN A 960 -5.17 -5.26 -25.98
CA GLN A 960 -4.90 -5.07 -27.41
C GLN A 960 -3.79 -5.98 -27.93
N HIS A 961 -2.68 -6.11 -27.20
CA HIS A 961 -1.43 -6.73 -27.70
C HIS A 961 -1.15 -8.12 -27.11
N LEU A 962 -1.90 -8.54 -26.10
CA LEU A 962 -1.82 -9.86 -25.48
C LEU A 962 -3.24 -10.44 -25.26
N PRO A 963 -4.11 -10.45 -26.28
CA PRO A 963 -5.55 -10.66 -26.09
C PRO A 963 -5.88 -12.04 -25.51
N VAL A 964 -6.85 -12.05 -24.61
CA VAL A 964 -7.52 -13.29 -24.19
C VAL A 964 -8.48 -13.71 -25.31
N LYS A 965 -8.40 -14.98 -25.75
CA LYS A 965 -9.36 -15.54 -26.70
C LYS A 965 -10.69 -15.74 -25.97
N THR A 966 -11.61 -14.79 -26.06
CA THR A 966 -12.98 -15.00 -25.62
C THR A 966 -13.76 -15.71 -26.73
N SER A 967 -14.55 -16.73 -26.38
CA SER A 967 -15.63 -17.18 -27.25
C SER A 967 -16.55 -15.98 -27.46
N ALA A 968 -16.71 -15.54 -28.71
CA ALA A 968 -17.38 -14.32 -29.13
C ALA A 968 -18.55 -13.86 -28.23
N THR A 969 -18.27 -12.94 -27.33
CA THR A 969 -19.22 -11.94 -26.84
C THR A 969 -18.47 -10.61 -26.77
N THR A 970 -18.76 -9.74 -27.73
CA THR A 970 -18.30 -8.36 -27.77
C THR A 970 -18.79 -7.65 -26.51
N ASP A 971 -17.87 -7.26 -25.64
CA ASP A 971 -18.12 -6.26 -24.61
C ASP A 971 -18.38 -4.90 -25.31
N PRO A 972 -19.57 -4.30 -25.16
CA PRO A 972 -19.89 -3.03 -25.81
C PRO A 972 -19.12 -1.82 -25.24
N TYR A 973 -18.34 -1.98 -24.16
CA TYR A 973 -17.60 -0.89 -23.53
C TYR A 973 -16.21 -0.62 -24.13
N PHE A 974 -15.74 -1.47 -25.04
CA PHE A 974 -14.47 -1.28 -25.74
C PHE A 974 -14.68 -1.37 -27.26
N LYS A 975 -15.12 -0.26 -27.86
CA LYS A 975 -14.79 0.05 -29.26
C LYS A 975 -13.72 1.14 -29.29
N PRO A 976 -12.77 1.05 -30.24
CA PRO A 976 -11.62 1.94 -30.34
C PRO A 976 -11.99 3.42 -30.45
#